data_AF-Q0CDQ3-F1
#
_entry.id   AF-Q0CDQ3-F1
#
_cell.length_a   1.000
_cell.length_b   1.000
_cell.length_c   1.000
_cell.angle_alpha   90.00
_cell.angle_beta   90.00
_cell.angle_gamma   90.00
#
_symmetry.space_group_name_H-M   'P 1'
#
loop_
_entity.id
_entity.type
_entity.pdbx_description
1 polymer ?
#
loop_
_entity_poly.entity_id
_entity_poly.type
_entity_poly.pdbx_seq_one_letter_code
_entity_poly.pdbx_strand_id
1 'polypeptide(L)'
;MPRGKGKEAGEPTETASIASVIVEDRVDQDLEGAFLGTILLDVRILDTRWDKNRRNRDIQPGLVARLKEAFKNGIKRYAIEDHLKATTTEPEFDGLLKANLPNSTGSPDSDLSYLRNRAATHSGLKAMMLHIENLPYKTQLTLRNGQHRVRALIELCNEQRELAASGASDDSGRPIRPPGNEDYLWAVDLYDNNKLTSDTLAALISNREIVRQTNSEGYNALNIITYLDQLDDTARAERLKANNFKRWLNTVFGVNLTYATRMITILKDKSLSNLIRLYCGTRYGENSFNWSLMARIQAGKQTEMWALEFERFFTFCSTIFGSKRQNVIAYSDWKLILSLDQGRPISQLRLLFFPEPEDYRIQSNASTPRRNQPFPISNEYAGNLQFPKLETPIVIQNQEYTYRRPGFLDSLSERSYKAVFTNLHTHPHLECPTWGDWVGLEKTVSSVVSKILHHIMVWVEPTWKLPSKSSHEWIYFSWLQQIKRHLFPDVADSSLSSETKDWEFLRSLWETVSNESLWQDANLQSLLKEPEPTIGSDGEERQRYLSRFQYIHWIEIVKLVTEARPNCLQGFMSDFNDHDRLTAVYEPYTPWGEIFCKTNFSKNRMLQKRPCLNTKAIRDDIVLQGEIFGALVHYRHLKQQMILTSKWGWQKPATENPARPSGLIASPEEYETAVEVLKELAALLVKFGYRPDIDNWNENLASFTMDRSQNSHLPTDIPAKAGFLTARPPAFVDQDDEARAMARTLQQSIVRNRLQRPLPRRDRTLAEESTM
;
A
#
# COMPACT_ATOMS: atom_id res chain seq x y z
N MET A 1 64.40 -18.56 -15.12
CA MET A 1 64.32 -19.88 -15.79
C MET A 1 62.87 -20.15 -16.18
N PRO A 2 62.61 -20.72 -17.36
CA PRO A 2 61.42 -20.43 -18.16
C PRO A 2 60.44 -21.62 -18.29
N ARG A 3 59.39 -21.40 -19.09
CA ARG A 3 58.58 -22.38 -19.87
C ARG A 3 57.44 -23.14 -19.16
N GLY A 4 56.22 -22.64 -19.44
CA GLY A 4 55.23 -23.31 -20.30
C GLY A 4 54.68 -24.68 -19.88
N LYS A 5 53.35 -24.74 -19.73
CA LYS A 5 52.57 -25.94 -20.11
C LYS A 5 51.36 -25.52 -20.93
N GLY A 6 51.29 -26.07 -22.13
CA GLY A 6 50.23 -25.88 -23.10
C GLY A 6 48.96 -26.66 -22.73
N LYS A 7 47.91 -26.28 -23.45
CA LYS A 7 46.60 -26.93 -23.53
C LYS A 7 46.72 -28.41 -23.91
N GLU A 8 45.95 -29.26 -23.23
CA GLU A 8 45.27 -30.38 -23.88
C GLU A 8 43.76 -30.13 -23.78
N ALA A 9 43.11 -30.20 -24.93
CA ALA A 9 41.67 -30.12 -25.08
C ALA A 9 41.07 -31.47 -24.68
N GLY A 10 40.28 -31.47 -23.61
CA GLY A 10 39.34 -32.55 -23.30
C GLY A 10 37.93 -31.98 -23.43
N GLU A 11 37.20 -32.44 -24.44
CA GLU A 11 35.75 -32.25 -24.55
C GLU A 11 35.05 -32.71 -23.26
N PRO A 12 34.13 -31.92 -22.67
CA PRO A 12 33.10 -32.49 -21.83
C PRO A 12 31.94 -32.87 -22.73
N THR A 13 31.83 -34.16 -23.04
CA THR A 13 30.58 -34.75 -23.51
C THR A 13 29.56 -34.57 -22.38
N GLU A 14 28.69 -33.57 -22.51
CA GLU A 14 27.51 -33.41 -21.68
C GLU A 14 26.59 -34.61 -21.92
N THR A 15 26.72 -35.65 -21.09
CA THR A 15 25.62 -36.61 -20.91
C THR A 15 24.50 -35.89 -20.16
N ALA A 16 23.63 -35.23 -20.91
CA ALA A 16 22.35 -34.75 -20.42
C ALA A 16 21.62 -35.90 -19.72
N SER A 17 21.21 -35.66 -18.48
CA SER A 17 20.52 -36.64 -17.64
C SER A 17 19.30 -37.21 -18.36
N ILE A 18 19.25 -38.54 -18.54
CA ILE A 18 18.21 -39.31 -19.26
C ILE A 18 16.77 -38.97 -18.82
N ALA A 19 16.57 -38.49 -17.58
CA ALA A 19 15.26 -38.07 -17.08
C ALA A 19 14.80 -36.67 -17.55
N SER A 20 15.69 -35.87 -18.16
CA SER A 20 15.38 -34.54 -18.71
C SER A 20 14.65 -34.61 -20.04
N VAL A 21 15.02 -35.57 -20.89
CA VAL A 21 14.44 -35.81 -22.22
C VAL A 21 13.00 -36.37 -22.11
N ILE A 22 12.77 -37.28 -21.16
CA ILE A 22 11.51 -38.05 -21.04
C ILE A 22 10.25 -37.19 -20.75
N VAL A 23 10.36 -36.02 -20.10
CA VAL A 23 9.19 -35.20 -19.70
C VAL A 23 8.83 -34.13 -20.72
N GLU A 24 9.81 -33.50 -21.38
CA GLU A 24 9.57 -32.64 -22.55
C GLU A 24 8.98 -33.47 -23.69
N ASP A 25 9.56 -34.65 -23.94
CA ASP A 25 9.05 -35.60 -24.92
C ASP A 25 7.59 -35.98 -24.64
N ARG A 26 7.18 -36.19 -23.39
CA ARG A 26 5.80 -36.62 -23.11
C ARG A 26 4.75 -35.54 -23.35
N VAL A 27 5.00 -34.28 -22.95
CA VAL A 27 4.02 -33.20 -23.17
C VAL A 27 3.92 -32.87 -24.66
N ASP A 28 5.05 -32.90 -25.36
CA ASP A 28 5.07 -32.64 -26.80
C ASP A 28 4.48 -33.83 -27.59
N GLN A 29 4.72 -35.08 -27.18
CA GLN A 29 4.05 -36.28 -27.72
C GLN A 29 2.54 -36.25 -27.48
N ASP A 30 2.08 -35.88 -26.28
CA ASP A 30 0.65 -35.79 -25.97
C ASP A 30 0.00 -34.66 -26.79
N LEU A 31 0.71 -33.55 -27.04
CA LEU A 31 0.26 -32.47 -27.93
C LEU A 31 0.19 -32.92 -29.40
N GLU A 32 1.18 -33.67 -29.88
CA GLU A 32 1.17 -34.29 -31.21
C GLU A 32 0.01 -35.29 -31.34
N GLY A 33 -0.25 -36.11 -30.30
CA GLY A 33 -1.37 -37.05 -30.26
C GLY A 33 -2.75 -36.37 -30.23
N ALA A 34 -2.81 -35.12 -29.76
CA ALA A 34 -4.02 -34.30 -29.79
C ALA A 34 -4.13 -33.42 -31.06
N PHE A 35 -3.09 -33.33 -31.88
CA PHE A 35 -3.10 -32.51 -33.08
C PHE A 35 -4.03 -33.11 -34.14
N LEU A 36 -4.93 -32.28 -34.67
CA LEU A 36 -5.91 -32.66 -35.70
C LEU A 36 -5.44 -32.26 -37.10
N GLY A 37 -4.78 -31.10 -37.21
CA GLY A 37 -4.23 -30.61 -38.48
C GLY A 37 -4.09 -29.09 -38.54
N THR A 38 -3.38 -28.60 -39.57
CA THR A 38 -3.25 -27.18 -39.89
C THR A 38 -4.22 -26.80 -41.02
N ILE A 39 -5.01 -25.76 -40.80
CA ILE A 39 -5.98 -25.23 -41.77
C ILE A 39 -5.79 -23.72 -42.00
N LEU A 40 -6.27 -23.22 -43.13
CA LEU A 40 -6.33 -21.80 -43.44
C LEU A 40 -7.73 -21.28 -43.18
N LEU A 41 -7.86 -20.36 -42.22
CA LEU A 41 -9.14 -19.92 -41.68
C LEU A 41 -9.22 -18.39 -41.58
N ASP A 42 -10.43 -17.84 -41.75
CA ASP A 42 -10.72 -16.46 -41.37
C ASP A 42 -10.66 -16.31 -39.84
N VAL A 43 -9.74 -15.49 -39.34
CA VAL A 43 -9.52 -15.33 -37.90
C VAL A 43 -10.72 -14.76 -37.15
N ARG A 44 -11.67 -14.12 -37.83
CA ARG A 44 -12.88 -13.51 -37.22
C ARG A 44 -13.84 -14.55 -36.65
N ILE A 45 -13.75 -15.81 -37.10
CA ILE A 45 -14.66 -16.88 -36.67
C ILE A 45 -14.14 -17.64 -35.44
N LEU A 46 -12.92 -17.32 -34.98
CA LEU A 46 -12.32 -17.94 -33.80
C LEU A 46 -12.92 -17.36 -32.52
N ASP A 47 -13.49 -18.21 -31.66
CA ASP A 47 -14.00 -17.80 -30.36
C ASP A 47 -12.85 -17.54 -29.39
N THR A 48 -12.78 -16.33 -28.86
CA THR A 48 -11.76 -15.94 -27.88
C THR A 48 -12.20 -16.20 -26.44
N ARG A 49 -13.46 -16.61 -26.22
CA ARG A 49 -14.00 -16.88 -24.88
C ARG A 49 -13.62 -18.29 -24.46
N TRP A 50 -13.06 -18.39 -23.25
CA TRP A 50 -12.74 -19.67 -22.64
C TRP A 50 -13.86 -20.07 -21.67
N ASP A 51 -13.80 -21.31 -21.21
CA ASP A 51 -14.65 -21.86 -20.16
C ASP A 51 -14.64 -21.00 -18.89
N LYS A 52 -15.69 -21.11 -18.06
CA LYS A 52 -15.98 -20.19 -16.92
C LYS A 52 -14.82 -19.99 -15.93
N ASN A 53 -13.84 -20.91 -15.89
CA ASN A 53 -12.76 -20.92 -14.91
C ASN A 53 -11.38 -20.54 -15.50
N ARG A 54 -11.26 -20.35 -16.81
CA ARG A 54 -10.01 -19.94 -17.47
C ARG A 54 -10.27 -18.73 -18.34
N ARG A 55 -9.26 -17.90 -18.55
CA ARG A 55 -9.39 -16.73 -19.41
C ARG A 55 -8.15 -16.51 -20.26
N ASN A 56 -8.36 -16.02 -21.47
CA ASN A 56 -7.27 -15.58 -22.33
C ASN A 56 -6.58 -14.34 -21.74
N ARG A 57 -5.33 -14.11 -22.13
CA ARG A 57 -4.51 -12.96 -21.69
C ARG A 57 -5.20 -11.65 -22.06
N ASP A 58 -4.96 -10.61 -21.27
CA ASP A 58 -5.44 -9.28 -21.65
C ASP A 58 -4.77 -8.84 -22.95
N ILE A 59 -5.53 -8.14 -23.80
CA ILE A 59 -4.97 -7.58 -25.03
C ILE A 59 -4.10 -6.37 -24.67
N GLN A 60 -2.82 -6.45 -25.00
CA GLN A 60 -1.84 -5.40 -24.73
C GLN A 60 -1.77 -4.43 -25.93
N PRO A 61 -2.24 -3.18 -25.82
CA PRO A 61 -2.27 -2.26 -26.96
C PRO A 61 -0.89 -1.98 -27.56
N GLY A 62 0.15 -1.86 -26.71
CA GLY A 62 1.53 -1.65 -27.18
C GLY A 62 2.11 -2.86 -27.93
N LEU A 63 1.68 -4.09 -27.62
CA LEU A 63 2.07 -5.26 -28.39
C LEU A 63 1.30 -5.30 -29.72
N VAL A 64 0.01 -5.02 -29.70
CA VAL A 64 -0.82 -4.93 -30.91
C VAL A 64 -0.26 -3.90 -31.87
N ALA A 65 0.10 -2.70 -31.39
CA ALA A 65 0.71 -1.66 -32.22
C ALA A 65 2.03 -2.11 -32.85
N ARG A 66 2.93 -2.75 -32.07
CA ARG A 66 4.18 -3.31 -32.61
C ARG A 66 3.93 -4.40 -33.65
N LEU A 67 2.93 -5.27 -33.43
CA LEU A 67 2.55 -6.30 -34.40
C LEU A 67 1.96 -5.69 -35.67
N LYS A 68 1.14 -4.64 -35.57
CA LYS A 68 0.61 -3.90 -36.73
C LYS A 68 1.74 -3.30 -37.57
N GLU A 69 2.71 -2.65 -36.94
CA GLU A 69 3.89 -2.11 -37.64
C GLU A 69 4.74 -3.22 -38.26
N ALA A 70 4.94 -4.34 -37.55
CA ALA A 70 5.61 -5.51 -38.13
C ALA A 70 4.84 -6.06 -39.34
N PHE A 71 3.51 -6.09 -39.27
CA PHE A 71 2.66 -6.57 -40.35
C PHE A 71 2.69 -5.66 -41.58
N LYS A 72 2.81 -4.34 -41.40
CA LYS A 72 3.02 -3.39 -42.52
C LYS A 72 4.33 -3.68 -43.28
N ASN A 73 5.37 -4.12 -42.58
CA ASN A 73 6.67 -4.47 -43.17
C ASN A 73 6.71 -5.88 -43.81
N GLY A 74 5.63 -6.66 -43.69
CA GLY A 74 5.51 -8.00 -44.27
C GLY A 74 4.98 -9.03 -43.28
N ILE A 75 3.90 -9.71 -43.66
CA ILE A 75 3.21 -10.65 -42.76
C ILE A 75 3.57 -12.09 -43.10
N LYS A 76 4.17 -12.81 -42.16
CA LYS A 76 4.46 -14.24 -42.28
C LYS A 76 3.30 -15.13 -41.79
N ARG A 77 2.07 -14.89 -42.29
CA ARG A 77 0.83 -15.59 -41.86
C ARG A 77 0.86 -17.13 -41.94
N TYR A 78 1.77 -17.67 -42.75
CA TYR A 78 1.88 -19.11 -43.02
C TYR A 78 3.14 -19.73 -42.44
N ALA A 79 4.02 -18.93 -41.81
CA ALA A 79 5.21 -19.49 -41.18
C ALA A 79 4.80 -20.25 -39.92
N ILE A 80 5.40 -21.41 -39.68
CA ILE A 80 5.03 -22.32 -38.59
C ILE A 80 5.13 -21.61 -37.23
N GLU A 81 6.16 -20.77 -37.06
CA GLU A 81 6.36 -19.94 -35.87
C GLU A 81 5.29 -18.83 -35.66
N ASP A 82 4.37 -18.65 -36.60
CA ASP A 82 3.30 -17.65 -36.52
C ASP A 82 1.91 -18.26 -36.55
N HIS A 83 1.78 -19.59 -36.60
CA HIS A 83 0.50 -20.27 -36.54
C HIS A 83 -0.29 -19.90 -35.28
N LEU A 84 -1.60 -19.75 -35.45
CA LEU A 84 -2.54 -19.61 -34.34
C LEU A 84 -2.84 -21.01 -33.80
N LYS A 85 -3.08 -21.13 -32.49
CA LYS A 85 -3.42 -22.40 -31.86
C LYS A 85 -4.85 -22.36 -31.37
N ALA A 86 -5.70 -23.28 -31.84
CA ALA A 86 -7.09 -23.37 -31.46
C ALA A 86 -7.51 -24.81 -31.13
N THR A 87 -8.60 -24.95 -30.38
CA THR A 87 -9.14 -26.25 -29.98
C THR A 87 -10.57 -26.43 -30.48
N THR A 88 -10.90 -27.65 -30.86
CA THR A 88 -12.24 -28.15 -31.25
C THR A 88 -12.36 -29.60 -30.80
N THR A 89 -13.37 -30.35 -31.24
CA THR A 89 -13.46 -31.80 -31.03
C THR A 89 -13.21 -32.54 -32.34
N GLU A 90 -12.69 -33.77 -32.27
CA GLU A 90 -12.47 -34.60 -33.48
C GLU A 90 -13.74 -34.71 -34.38
N PRO A 91 -14.96 -34.94 -33.85
CA PRO A 91 -16.17 -34.96 -34.66
C PRO A 91 -16.51 -33.62 -35.34
N GLU A 92 -16.25 -32.50 -34.66
CA GLU A 92 -16.45 -31.17 -35.22
C GLU A 92 -15.45 -30.85 -36.32
N PHE A 93 -14.20 -31.29 -36.17
CA PHE A 93 -13.17 -31.17 -37.19
C PHE A 93 -13.49 -32.01 -38.42
N ASP A 94 -13.97 -33.24 -38.25
CA ASP A 94 -14.44 -34.05 -39.39
C ASP A 94 -15.64 -33.40 -40.09
N GLY A 95 -16.57 -32.83 -39.33
CA GLY A 95 -17.68 -32.05 -39.88
C GLY A 95 -17.20 -30.85 -40.69
N LEU A 96 -16.14 -30.18 -40.22
CA LEU A 96 -15.49 -29.06 -40.92
C LEU A 96 -14.87 -29.53 -42.25
N LEU A 97 -14.13 -30.64 -42.24
CA LEU A 97 -13.54 -31.21 -43.45
C LEU A 97 -14.63 -31.64 -44.45
N LYS A 98 -15.69 -32.31 -43.99
CA LYS A 98 -16.84 -32.72 -44.81
C LYS A 98 -17.52 -31.55 -45.52
N ALA A 99 -17.72 -30.44 -44.79
CA ALA A 99 -18.39 -29.26 -45.34
C ALA A 99 -17.56 -28.50 -46.39
N ASN A 100 -16.26 -28.78 -46.46
CA ASN A 100 -15.31 -28.17 -47.39
C ASN A 100 -14.72 -29.20 -48.36
N LEU A 101 -15.36 -30.37 -48.51
CA LEU A 101 -15.02 -31.34 -49.54
C LEU A 101 -15.22 -30.69 -50.92
N PRO A 102 -14.24 -30.76 -51.83
CA PRO A 102 -14.51 -30.50 -53.24
C PRO A 102 -15.53 -31.54 -53.71
N ASN A 103 -16.55 -31.11 -54.47
CA ASN A 103 -17.60 -31.99 -55.02
C ASN A 103 -16.97 -33.26 -55.62
N SER A 104 -16.96 -34.36 -54.87
CA SER A 104 -16.26 -35.60 -55.22
C SER A 104 -17.27 -36.69 -55.52
N THR A 105 -16.98 -37.45 -56.57
CA THR A 105 -17.71 -38.62 -57.07
C THR A 105 -17.31 -39.93 -56.37
N GLY A 106 -16.54 -39.85 -55.27
CA GLY A 106 -15.99 -40.99 -54.53
C GLY A 106 -16.77 -41.39 -53.26
N SER A 107 -16.25 -42.38 -52.53
CA SER A 107 -16.78 -42.77 -51.21
C SER A 107 -16.44 -41.68 -50.18
N PRO A 108 -17.41 -41.19 -49.38
CA PRO A 108 -17.18 -40.09 -48.44
C PRO A 108 -16.07 -40.38 -47.41
N ASP A 109 -15.84 -41.65 -47.06
CA ASP A 109 -14.82 -42.05 -46.08
C ASP A 109 -13.39 -42.00 -46.65
N SER A 110 -13.20 -42.28 -47.94
CA SER A 110 -11.87 -42.17 -48.58
C SER A 110 -11.45 -40.71 -48.75
N ASP A 111 -12.40 -39.84 -49.08
CA ASP A 111 -12.13 -38.42 -49.30
C ASP A 111 -11.81 -37.70 -47.98
N LEU A 112 -12.46 -38.08 -46.89
CA LEU A 112 -12.12 -37.59 -45.55
C LEU A 112 -10.74 -38.04 -45.08
N SER A 113 -10.40 -39.30 -45.32
CA SER A 113 -9.08 -39.83 -44.98
C SER A 113 -7.98 -39.09 -45.73
N TYR A 114 -8.22 -38.78 -47.01
CA TYR A 114 -7.32 -37.95 -47.82
C TYR A 114 -7.18 -36.52 -47.26
N LEU A 115 -8.29 -35.85 -46.91
CA LEU A 115 -8.26 -34.52 -46.34
C LEU A 115 -7.56 -34.47 -44.96
N ARG A 116 -7.81 -35.47 -44.10
CA ARG A 116 -7.10 -35.62 -42.82
C ARG A 116 -5.60 -35.73 -43.07
N ASN A 117 -5.17 -36.62 -43.97
CA ASN A 117 -3.74 -36.78 -44.29
C ASN A 117 -3.12 -35.49 -44.86
N ARG A 118 -3.87 -34.72 -45.63
CA ARG A 118 -3.41 -33.42 -46.15
C ARG A 118 -3.29 -32.36 -45.05
N ALA A 119 -4.18 -32.36 -44.06
CA ALA A 119 -4.15 -31.44 -42.93
C ALA A 119 -3.16 -31.86 -41.83
N ALA A 120 -2.79 -33.14 -41.75
CA ALA A 120 -2.07 -33.77 -40.64
C ALA A 120 -0.61 -33.34 -40.45
N THR A 121 -0.13 -32.32 -41.16
CA THR A 121 1.24 -31.80 -41.01
C THR A 121 1.24 -30.31 -40.74
N HIS A 122 2.10 -29.87 -39.84
CA HIS A 122 2.44 -28.46 -39.69
C HIS A 122 3.12 -27.97 -40.98
N SER A 123 2.33 -27.42 -41.90
CA SER A 123 2.84 -26.91 -43.17
C SER A 123 3.14 -25.43 -43.07
N GLY A 124 4.30 -24.98 -43.57
CA GLY A 124 4.60 -23.56 -43.78
C GLY A 124 4.11 -23.02 -45.13
N LEU A 125 3.54 -23.88 -45.99
CA LEU A 125 3.25 -23.59 -47.38
C LEU A 125 1.75 -23.46 -47.61
N LYS A 126 1.29 -22.25 -47.99
CA LYS A 126 -0.13 -21.96 -48.28
C LYS A 126 -0.78 -22.99 -49.21
N ALA A 127 -0.06 -23.45 -50.23
CA ALA A 127 -0.59 -24.41 -51.23
C ALA A 127 -0.96 -25.78 -50.64
N MET A 128 -0.35 -26.18 -49.53
CA MET A 128 -0.60 -27.47 -48.88
C MET A 128 -1.76 -27.38 -47.87
N MET A 129 -2.04 -26.18 -47.34
CA MET A 129 -3.11 -25.95 -46.37
C MET A 129 -4.50 -26.06 -47.00
N LEU A 130 -5.45 -26.61 -46.24
CA LEU A 130 -6.86 -26.62 -46.63
C LEU A 130 -7.50 -25.27 -46.29
N HIS A 131 -8.04 -24.60 -47.30
CA HIS A 131 -8.83 -23.39 -47.12
C HIS A 131 -10.25 -23.75 -46.68
N ILE A 132 -10.68 -23.22 -45.54
CA ILE A 132 -12.01 -23.45 -44.99
C ILE A 132 -12.88 -22.25 -45.31
N GLU A 133 -13.86 -22.45 -46.20
CA GLU A 133 -14.79 -21.41 -46.67
C GLU A 133 -16.15 -21.54 -45.98
N ASN A 134 -16.57 -22.77 -45.67
CA ASN A 134 -17.84 -23.07 -45.02
C ASN A 134 -17.62 -23.53 -43.58
N LEU A 135 -18.11 -22.74 -42.61
CA LEU A 135 -18.15 -23.13 -41.20
C LEU A 135 -19.53 -23.69 -40.85
N PRO A 136 -19.65 -24.96 -40.43
CA PRO A 136 -20.93 -25.51 -39.96
C PRO A 136 -21.48 -24.73 -38.75
N TYR A 137 -22.80 -24.52 -38.68
CA TYR A 137 -23.48 -23.70 -37.67
C TYR A 137 -23.23 -24.08 -36.19
N LYS A 138 -22.61 -25.23 -35.92
CA LYS A 138 -22.33 -25.75 -34.58
C LYS A 138 -20.85 -25.96 -34.26
N THR A 139 -19.94 -25.72 -35.20
CA THR A 139 -18.50 -25.95 -34.96
C THR A 139 -17.95 -24.84 -34.08
N GLN A 140 -17.45 -25.18 -32.88
CA GLN A 140 -16.85 -24.20 -31.98
C GLN A 140 -15.32 -24.29 -32.06
N LEU A 141 -14.71 -23.25 -32.65
CA LEU A 141 -13.26 -23.12 -32.72
C LEU A 141 -12.78 -22.14 -31.65
N THR A 142 -12.16 -22.64 -30.58
CA THR A 142 -11.71 -21.80 -29.46
C THR A 142 -10.24 -21.43 -29.62
N LEU A 143 -9.92 -20.14 -29.74
CA LEU A 143 -8.54 -19.64 -29.82
C LEU A 143 -7.82 -19.77 -28.47
N ARG A 144 -6.76 -20.57 -28.42
CA ARG A 144 -5.93 -20.78 -27.23
C ARG A 144 -4.64 -19.95 -27.24
N ASN A 145 -4.08 -19.63 -28.41
CA ASN A 145 -2.89 -18.79 -28.54
C ASN A 145 -2.90 -17.98 -29.84
N GLY A 146 -2.56 -16.69 -29.76
CA GLY A 146 -2.37 -15.81 -30.92
C GLY A 146 -3.36 -14.63 -31.01
N GLN A 147 -4.12 -14.38 -29.94
CA GLN A 147 -5.12 -13.31 -29.84
C GLN A 147 -4.60 -11.91 -30.17
N HIS A 148 -3.34 -11.60 -29.85
CA HIS A 148 -2.72 -10.32 -30.20
C HIS A 148 -2.49 -10.18 -31.70
N ARG A 149 -2.15 -11.27 -32.40
CA ARG A 149 -1.99 -11.29 -33.86
C ARG A 149 -3.35 -11.13 -34.54
N VAL A 150 -4.35 -11.86 -34.07
CA VAL A 150 -5.74 -11.72 -34.54
C VAL A 150 -6.20 -10.27 -34.40
N ARG A 151 -5.99 -9.66 -33.22
CA ARG A 151 -6.37 -8.26 -32.98
C ARG A 151 -5.60 -7.29 -33.87
N ALA A 152 -4.28 -7.44 -33.98
CA ALA A 152 -3.45 -6.61 -34.84
C ALA A 152 -3.87 -6.69 -36.31
N LEU A 153 -4.21 -7.89 -36.79
CA LEU A 153 -4.70 -8.07 -38.15
C LEU A 153 -6.05 -7.37 -38.36
N ILE A 154 -7.01 -7.56 -37.46
CA ILE A 154 -8.33 -6.95 -37.56
C ILE A 154 -8.20 -5.42 -37.58
N GLU A 155 -7.39 -4.85 -36.69
CA GLU A 155 -7.16 -3.40 -36.65
C GLU A 155 -6.46 -2.89 -37.91
N LEU A 156 -5.46 -3.60 -38.42
CA LEU A 156 -4.79 -3.24 -39.67
C LEU A 156 -5.75 -3.25 -40.87
N CYS A 157 -6.61 -4.28 -40.97
CA CYS A 157 -7.61 -4.34 -42.02
C CYS A 157 -8.66 -3.22 -41.88
N ASN A 158 -9.01 -2.82 -40.65
CA ASN A 158 -9.91 -1.69 -40.42
C ASN A 158 -9.26 -0.36 -40.87
N GLU A 159 -7.98 -0.13 -40.55
CA GLU A 159 -7.22 1.02 -41.06
C GLU A 159 -7.19 1.03 -42.60
N GLN A 160 -6.93 -0.13 -43.23
CA GLN A 160 -6.95 -0.25 -44.69
C GLN A 160 -8.33 0.09 -45.28
N ARG A 161 -9.42 -0.33 -44.62
CA ARG A 161 -10.79 -0.02 -45.04
C ARG A 161 -11.05 1.49 -44.98
N GLU A 162 -10.61 2.16 -43.92
CA GLU A 162 -10.75 3.61 -43.76
C GLU A 162 -9.94 4.38 -44.80
N LEU A 163 -8.68 3.96 -45.04
CA LEU A 163 -7.82 4.54 -46.06
C LEU A 163 -8.41 4.37 -47.47
N ALA A 164 -8.92 3.19 -47.80
CA ALA A 164 -9.60 2.93 -49.07
C ALA A 164 -10.84 3.82 -49.25
N ALA A 165 -11.65 4.00 -48.19
CA ALA A 165 -12.81 4.87 -48.21
C ALA A 165 -12.44 6.36 -48.40
N SER A 166 -11.27 6.77 -47.93
CA SER A 166 -10.73 8.13 -48.11
C SER A 166 -10.08 8.38 -49.48
N GLY A 167 -9.98 7.36 -50.35
CA GLY A 167 -9.32 7.46 -51.65
C GLY A 167 -7.79 7.54 -51.56
N ALA A 168 -7.20 7.11 -50.44
CA ALA A 168 -5.76 7.13 -50.24
C ALA A 168 -5.04 6.22 -51.25
N SER A 169 -3.81 6.58 -51.59
CA SER A 169 -2.93 5.79 -52.47
C SER A 169 -1.72 5.28 -51.71
N ASP A 170 -1.18 4.14 -52.15
CA ASP A 170 0.06 3.57 -51.63
C ASP A 170 1.30 4.36 -52.10
N ASP A 171 2.48 3.97 -51.61
CA ASP A 171 3.76 4.60 -51.94
C ASP A 171 4.10 4.56 -53.45
N SER A 172 3.40 3.73 -54.22
CA SER A 172 3.53 3.62 -55.68
C SER A 172 2.48 4.44 -56.45
N GLY A 173 1.63 5.21 -55.75
CA GLY A 173 0.58 6.02 -56.33
C GLY A 173 -0.67 5.23 -56.76
N ARG A 174 -0.80 3.95 -56.35
CA ARG A 174 -1.98 3.13 -56.65
C ARG A 174 -3.02 3.28 -55.53
N PRO A 175 -4.32 3.32 -55.85
CA PRO A 175 -5.36 3.44 -54.83
C PRO A 175 -5.37 2.23 -53.90
N ILE A 176 -5.46 2.49 -52.60
CA ILE A 176 -5.58 1.44 -51.57
C ILE A 176 -6.93 0.77 -51.73
N ARG A 177 -6.92 -0.56 -51.97
CA ARG A 177 -8.16 -1.36 -52.05
C ARG A 177 -8.72 -1.65 -50.65
N PRO A 178 -10.05 -1.76 -50.49
CA PRO A 178 -10.62 -2.26 -49.24
C PRO A 178 -10.17 -3.72 -48.98
N PRO A 179 -10.08 -4.13 -47.70
CA PRO A 179 -9.68 -5.49 -47.35
C PRO A 179 -10.72 -6.51 -47.83
N GLY A 180 -10.27 -7.57 -48.51
CA GLY A 180 -11.06 -8.73 -48.88
C GLY A 180 -11.07 -9.81 -47.79
N ASN A 181 -11.89 -10.86 -47.96
CA ASN A 181 -11.92 -11.98 -47.00
C ASN A 181 -10.57 -12.70 -46.91
N GLU A 182 -9.82 -12.78 -48.00
CA GLU A 182 -8.47 -13.37 -48.01
C GLU A 182 -7.49 -12.63 -47.10
N ASP A 183 -7.68 -11.33 -46.90
CA ASP A 183 -6.81 -10.51 -46.04
C ASP A 183 -6.99 -10.85 -44.56
N TYR A 184 -8.03 -11.61 -44.18
CA TYR A 184 -8.27 -12.12 -42.83
C TYR A 184 -7.81 -13.56 -42.61
N LEU A 185 -7.27 -14.22 -43.64
CA LEU A 185 -6.85 -15.62 -43.54
C LEU A 185 -5.51 -15.76 -42.79
N TRP A 186 -5.46 -16.76 -41.91
CA TRP A 186 -4.26 -17.13 -41.15
C TRP A 186 -4.17 -18.66 -40.97
N ALA A 187 -2.95 -19.20 -40.89
CA ALA A 187 -2.74 -20.62 -40.60
C ALA A 187 -3.06 -20.95 -39.13
N VAL A 188 -3.94 -21.92 -38.91
CA VAL A 188 -4.42 -22.32 -37.59
C VAL A 188 -4.15 -23.80 -37.37
N ASP A 189 -3.39 -24.10 -36.32
CA ASP A 189 -3.22 -25.46 -35.81
C ASP A 189 -4.39 -25.81 -34.89
N LEU A 190 -5.11 -26.88 -35.23
CA LEU A 190 -6.25 -27.38 -34.47
C LEU A 190 -5.86 -28.59 -33.62
N TYR A 191 -6.34 -28.58 -32.37
CA TYR A 191 -6.12 -29.64 -31.39
C TYR A 191 -7.46 -30.16 -30.84
N ASP A 192 -7.53 -31.47 -30.60
CA ASP A 192 -8.69 -32.13 -30.00
C ASP A 192 -8.76 -31.86 -28.50
N ASN A 193 -9.74 -31.07 -28.10
CA ASN A 193 -9.97 -30.69 -26.72
C ASN A 193 -10.24 -31.89 -25.80
N ASN A 194 -10.74 -33.02 -26.33
CA ASN A 194 -11.03 -34.21 -25.53
C ASN A 194 -9.77 -35.04 -25.20
N LYS A 195 -8.69 -34.87 -25.98
CA LYS A 195 -7.40 -35.57 -25.79
C LYS A 195 -6.42 -34.74 -24.96
N LEU A 196 -6.67 -33.43 -24.79
CA LEU A 196 -5.81 -32.55 -24.02
C LEU A 196 -5.97 -32.75 -22.51
N THR A 197 -4.89 -33.21 -21.87
CA THR A 197 -4.72 -33.17 -20.42
C THR A 197 -4.59 -31.72 -19.90
N SER A 198 -4.74 -31.51 -18.58
CA SER A 198 -4.53 -30.18 -17.99
C SER A 198 -3.14 -29.60 -18.25
N ASP A 199 -2.10 -30.45 -18.27
CA ASP A 199 -0.71 -30.05 -18.55
C ASP A 199 -0.51 -29.66 -20.02
N THR A 200 -1.04 -30.45 -20.98
CA THR A 200 -0.95 -30.14 -22.42
C THR A 200 -1.78 -28.92 -22.82
N LEU A 201 -2.95 -28.73 -22.21
CA LEU A 201 -3.75 -27.52 -22.45
C LEU A 201 -3.03 -26.26 -21.93
N ALA A 202 -2.41 -26.32 -20.74
CA ALA A 202 -1.64 -25.20 -20.21
C ALA A 202 -0.40 -24.90 -21.07
N ALA A 203 0.28 -25.95 -21.55
CA ALA A 203 1.35 -25.87 -22.52
C ALA A 203 0.94 -25.18 -23.82
N LEU A 204 -0.20 -25.57 -24.40
CA LEU A 204 -0.74 -24.99 -25.63
C LEU A 204 -1.01 -23.48 -25.49
N ILE A 205 -1.53 -23.10 -24.32
CA ILE A 205 -1.83 -21.71 -23.95
C ILE A 205 -0.56 -20.89 -23.71
N SER A 206 0.52 -21.52 -23.25
CA SER A 206 1.77 -20.82 -22.91
C SER A 206 2.50 -20.26 -24.14
N ASN A 207 3.14 -19.10 -23.99
CA ASN A 207 4.03 -18.53 -25.01
C ASN A 207 5.44 -19.10 -24.79
N ARG A 208 5.76 -20.26 -25.38
CA ARG A 208 7.04 -20.96 -25.16
C ARG A 208 8.23 -20.40 -25.95
N GLU A 209 8.01 -19.54 -26.95
CA GLU A 209 9.09 -19.03 -27.82
C GLU A 209 9.69 -17.71 -27.32
N ILE A 210 11.03 -17.68 -27.17
CA ILE A 210 11.85 -16.59 -26.64
C ILE A 210 11.69 -15.26 -27.43
N VAL A 211 11.32 -15.33 -28.71
CA VAL A 211 11.11 -14.14 -29.57
C VAL A 211 9.80 -13.41 -29.22
N ARG A 212 8.89 -14.06 -28.48
CA ARG A 212 7.56 -13.54 -28.16
C ARG A 212 7.55 -12.89 -26.78
N GLN A 213 6.68 -11.90 -26.57
CA GLN A 213 6.52 -11.27 -25.26
C GLN A 213 6.17 -12.33 -24.20
N THR A 214 7.01 -12.45 -23.19
CA THR A 214 6.80 -13.34 -22.04
C THR A 214 5.51 -12.97 -21.33
N ASN A 215 4.76 -13.98 -20.89
CA ASN A 215 3.57 -13.75 -20.09
C ASN A 215 3.92 -12.95 -18.81
N SER A 216 3.03 -12.05 -18.40
CA SER A 216 3.16 -11.36 -17.11
C SER A 216 3.21 -12.35 -15.94
N GLU A 217 3.92 -12.00 -14.87
CA GLU A 217 4.01 -12.87 -13.68
C GLU A 217 2.64 -13.19 -13.07
N GLY A 218 1.70 -12.23 -13.05
CA GLY A 218 0.34 -12.45 -12.54
C GLY A 218 -0.48 -13.43 -13.38
N TYR A 219 -0.38 -13.37 -14.71
CA TYR A 219 -1.00 -14.37 -15.59
C TYR A 219 -0.45 -15.77 -15.33
N ASN A 220 0.87 -15.90 -15.17
CA ASN A 220 1.49 -17.18 -14.84
C ASN A 220 1.03 -17.64 -13.45
N ALA A 221 1.01 -16.77 -12.45
CA ALA A 221 0.54 -17.07 -11.10
C ALA A 221 -0.90 -17.60 -11.09
N LEU A 222 -1.81 -16.92 -11.79
CA LEU A 222 -3.21 -17.35 -11.91
C LEU A 222 -3.31 -18.78 -12.45
N ASN A 223 -2.61 -19.09 -13.55
CA ASN A 223 -2.70 -20.40 -14.18
C ASN A 223 -2.01 -21.50 -13.36
N ILE A 224 -0.84 -21.20 -12.78
CA ILE A 224 -0.09 -22.14 -11.92
C ILE A 224 -0.93 -22.50 -10.69
N ILE A 225 -1.50 -21.50 -10.01
CA ILE A 225 -2.30 -21.75 -8.80
C ILE A 225 -3.60 -22.47 -9.16
N THR A 226 -4.31 -22.03 -10.19
CA THR A 226 -5.55 -22.69 -10.65
C THR A 226 -5.29 -24.16 -11.00
N TYR A 227 -4.13 -24.47 -11.60
CA TYR A 227 -3.74 -25.86 -11.85
C TYR A 227 -3.48 -26.62 -10.54
N LEU A 228 -2.70 -26.05 -9.63
CA LEU A 228 -2.37 -26.71 -8.35
C LEU A 228 -3.59 -26.94 -7.46
N ASP A 229 -4.65 -26.15 -7.62
CA ASP A 229 -5.92 -26.31 -6.91
C ASP A 229 -6.78 -27.44 -7.49
N GLN A 230 -6.48 -27.95 -8.68
CA GLN A 230 -7.13 -29.12 -9.30
C GLN A 230 -6.47 -30.44 -8.88
N LEU A 231 -5.28 -30.39 -8.29
CA LEU A 231 -4.56 -31.56 -7.82
C LEU A 231 -5.03 -31.97 -6.41
N ASP A 232 -4.98 -33.26 -6.12
CA ASP A 232 -5.03 -33.74 -4.74
C ASP A 232 -3.77 -33.31 -3.94
N ASP A 233 -3.83 -33.44 -2.62
CA ASP A 233 -2.76 -32.98 -1.73
C ASP A 233 -1.43 -33.73 -1.94
N THR A 234 -1.48 -35.00 -2.33
CA THR A 234 -0.29 -35.83 -2.57
C THR A 234 0.40 -35.39 -3.86
N ALA A 235 -0.37 -35.27 -4.94
CA ALA A 235 0.10 -34.80 -6.24
C ALA A 235 0.60 -33.34 -6.16
N ARG A 236 -0.07 -32.48 -5.39
CA ARG A 236 0.37 -31.10 -5.13
C ARG A 236 1.72 -31.08 -4.40
N ALA A 237 1.88 -31.88 -3.35
CA ALA A 237 3.14 -31.97 -2.60
C ALA A 237 4.29 -32.47 -3.47
N GLU A 238 4.07 -33.49 -4.29
CA GLU A 238 5.06 -34.01 -5.25
C GLU A 238 5.45 -32.95 -6.31
N ARG A 239 4.48 -32.19 -6.81
CA ARG A 239 4.72 -31.13 -7.80
C ARG A 239 5.51 -29.96 -7.22
N LEU A 240 5.32 -29.64 -5.94
CA LEU A 240 6.01 -28.55 -5.23
C LEU A 240 7.41 -28.94 -4.70
N LYS A 241 7.93 -30.13 -5.02
CA LYS A 241 9.35 -30.46 -4.78
C LYS A 241 10.25 -29.67 -5.72
N ALA A 242 11.35 -29.10 -5.22
CA ALA A 242 12.17 -28.13 -5.96
C ALA A 242 12.60 -28.58 -7.38
N ASN A 243 13.12 -29.80 -7.51
CA ASN A 243 13.57 -30.34 -8.81
C ASN A 243 12.40 -30.58 -9.78
N ASN A 244 11.25 -31.03 -9.27
CA ASN A 244 10.05 -31.28 -10.07
C ASN A 244 9.38 -29.98 -10.49
N PHE A 245 9.29 -29.02 -9.56
CA PHE A 245 8.62 -27.75 -9.75
C PHE A 245 9.29 -26.89 -10.83
N LYS A 246 10.63 -26.73 -10.75
CA LYS A 246 11.37 -25.93 -11.74
C LYS A 246 11.23 -26.54 -13.14
N ARG A 247 11.36 -27.86 -13.25
CA ARG A 247 11.18 -28.59 -14.52
C ARG A 247 9.76 -28.39 -15.05
N TRP A 248 8.77 -28.64 -14.22
CA TRP A 248 7.36 -28.48 -14.58
C TRP A 248 7.01 -27.06 -15.04
N LEU A 249 7.50 -26.02 -14.35
CA LEU A 249 7.24 -24.63 -14.77
C LEU A 249 7.82 -24.32 -16.14
N ASN A 250 9.04 -24.81 -16.43
CA ASN A 250 9.66 -24.62 -17.73
C ASN A 250 8.87 -25.37 -18.81
N THR A 251 8.61 -26.66 -18.59
CA THR A 251 7.92 -27.50 -19.56
C THR A 251 6.48 -27.05 -19.79
N VAL A 252 5.67 -26.82 -18.75
CA VAL A 252 4.22 -26.57 -18.91
C VAL A 252 3.89 -25.10 -19.15
N PHE A 253 4.62 -24.16 -18.53
CA PHE A 253 4.29 -22.73 -18.64
C PHE A 253 5.29 -21.92 -19.46
N GLY A 254 6.42 -22.51 -19.89
CA GLY A 254 7.49 -21.77 -20.57
C GLY A 254 8.18 -20.75 -19.66
N VAL A 255 8.13 -21.00 -18.34
CA VAL A 255 8.56 -20.06 -17.31
C VAL A 255 9.91 -20.49 -16.77
N ASN A 256 10.98 -19.93 -17.34
CA ASN A 256 12.35 -20.14 -16.85
C ASN A 256 12.64 -19.15 -15.72
N LEU A 257 12.51 -19.60 -14.46
CA LEU A 257 12.61 -18.70 -13.31
C LEU A 257 13.87 -18.88 -12.48
N THR A 258 14.46 -17.74 -12.17
CA THR A 258 15.42 -17.50 -11.08
C THR A 258 14.78 -17.56 -9.67
N TYR A 259 13.44 -17.59 -9.57
CA TYR A 259 12.69 -17.47 -8.32
C TYR A 259 11.90 -18.72 -7.89
N ALA A 260 12.14 -19.89 -8.51
CA ALA A 260 11.37 -21.12 -8.26
C ALA A 260 11.23 -21.47 -6.76
N THR A 261 12.31 -21.33 -5.98
CA THR A 261 12.30 -21.59 -4.53
C THR A 261 11.33 -20.66 -3.78
N ARG A 262 11.29 -19.37 -4.16
CA ARG A 262 10.39 -18.38 -3.54
C ARG A 262 8.93 -18.71 -3.80
N MET A 263 8.61 -19.11 -5.03
CA MET A 263 7.27 -19.53 -5.42
C MET A 263 6.80 -20.74 -4.63
N ILE A 264 7.65 -21.76 -4.45
CA ILE A 264 7.28 -22.98 -3.70
C ILE A 264 6.80 -22.62 -2.29
N THR A 265 7.53 -21.75 -1.58
CA THR A 265 7.15 -21.31 -0.24
C THR A 265 5.80 -20.60 -0.18
N ILE A 266 5.46 -19.83 -1.22
CA ILE A 266 4.17 -19.13 -1.32
C ILE A 266 3.06 -20.13 -1.67
N LEU A 267 3.31 -21.03 -2.63
CA LEU A 267 2.32 -21.99 -3.13
C LEU A 267 2.02 -23.12 -2.14
N LYS A 268 2.91 -23.37 -1.18
CA LYS A 268 2.64 -24.27 -0.04
C LYS A 268 1.60 -23.69 0.92
N ASP A 269 1.54 -22.37 1.05
CA ASP A 269 0.51 -21.68 1.83
C ASP A 269 -0.77 -21.58 1.00
N LYS A 270 -1.74 -22.48 1.27
CA LYS A 270 -3.02 -22.52 0.53
C LYS A 270 -3.83 -21.23 0.70
N SER A 271 -3.76 -20.59 1.87
CA SER A 271 -4.50 -19.36 2.15
C SER A 271 -3.98 -18.21 1.28
N LEU A 272 -2.67 -17.96 1.36
CA LEU A 272 -2.03 -16.93 0.55
C LEU A 272 -2.13 -17.22 -0.95
N SER A 273 -1.97 -18.49 -1.35
CA SER A 273 -2.14 -18.93 -2.74
C SER A 273 -3.53 -18.60 -3.26
N ASN A 274 -4.59 -18.81 -2.48
CA ASN A 274 -5.95 -18.47 -2.89
C ASN A 274 -6.18 -16.96 -3.01
N LEU A 275 -5.64 -16.15 -2.09
CA LEU A 275 -5.68 -14.69 -2.18
C LEU A 275 -5.00 -14.18 -3.45
N ILE A 276 -3.81 -14.72 -3.76
CA ILE A 276 -3.07 -14.39 -5.00
C ILE A 276 -3.88 -14.78 -6.24
N ARG A 277 -4.52 -15.96 -6.23
CA ARG A 277 -5.36 -16.42 -7.35
C ARG A 277 -6.51 -15.45 -7.60
N LEU A 278 -7.21 -15.02 -6.55
CA LEU A 278 -8.33 -14.07 -6.66
C LEU A 278 -7.85 -12.71 -7.17
N TYR A 279 -6.73 -12.20 -6.64
CA TYR A 279 -6.13 -10.94 -7.06
C TYR A 279 -5.68 -10.97 -8.53
N CYS A 280 -4.89 -11.97 -8.91
CA CYS A 280 -4.42 -12.18 -10.28
C CYS A 280 -5.57 -12.55 -11.24
N GLY A 281 -6.72 -12.96 -10.69
CA GLY A 281 -7.99 -13.12 -11.41
C GLY A 281 -8.63 -11.81 -11.87
N THR A 282 -8.11 -10.63 -11.47
CA THR A 282 -8.46 -9.32 -12.06
C THR A 282 -7.46 -8.94 -13.14
N ARG A 283 -7.80 -8.05 -14.09
CA ARG A 283 -6.80 -7.57 -15.08
C ARG A 283 -5.75 -6.66 -14.44
N TYR A 284 -6.11 -5.95 -13.38
CA TYR A 284 -5.16 -5.17 -12.59
C TYR A 284 -4.11 -6.05 -11.94
N GLY A 285 -4.53 -7.09 -11.22
CA GLY A 285 -3.60 -8.01 -10.56
C GLY A 285 -2.77 -8.81 -11.56
N GLU A 286 -3.34 -9.27 -12.67
CA GLU A 286 -2.61 -9.95 -13.75
C GLU A 286 -1.38 -9.14 -14.23
N ASN A 287 -1.56 -7.82 -14.40
CA ASN A 287 -0.53 -6.93 -14.93
C ASN A 287 0.39 -6.32 -13.87
N SER A 288 -0.06 -6.19 -12.62
CA SER A 288 0.70 -5.51 -11.56
C SER A 288 1.48 -6.48 -10.66
N PHE A 289 1.04 -7.74 -10.56
CA PHE A 289 1.62 -8.74 -9.67
C PHE A 289 3.10 -9.01 -9.95
N ASN A 290 3.85 -9.22 -8.87
CA ASN A 290 5.26 -9.60 -8.90
C ASN A 290 5.60 -10.59 -7.76
N TRP A 291 6.29 -11.68 -8.10
CA TRP A 291 6.72 -12.72 -7.16
C TRP A 291 7.69 -12.22 -6.10
N SER A 292 8.47 -11.18 -6.38
CA SER A 292 9.44 -10.60 -5.44
C SER A 292 8.76 -9.97 -4.23
N LEU A 293 7.67 -9.22 -4.42
CA LEU A 293 6.91 -8.66 -3.30
C LEU A 293 6.29 -9.78 -2.47
N MET A 294 5.63 -10.75 -3.12
CA MET A 294 5.00 -11.88 -2.43
C MET A 294 6.00 -12.73 -1.65
N ALA A 295 7.22 -12.88 -2.15
CA ALA A 295 8.27 -13.58 -1.42
C ALA A 295 8.68 -12.83 -0.14
N ARG A 296 8.69 -11.50 -0.17
CA ARG A 296 8.96 -10.68 1.02
C ARG A 296 7.80 -10.73 2.02
N ILE A 297 6.57 -10.62 1.53
CA ILE A 297 5.34 -10.82 2.32
C ILE A 297 5.37 -12.17 3.06
N GLN A 298 5.63 -13.26 2.32
CA GLN A 298 5.69 -14.60 2.90
C GLN A 298 6.87 -14.77 3.86
N ALA A 299 8.00 -14.08 3.62
CA ALA A 299 9.12 -14.07 4.55
C ALA A 299 8.83 -13.30 5.85
N GLY A 300 7.92 -12.31 5.81
CA GLY A 300 7.47 -11.56 6.98
C GLY A 300 6.57 -12.37 7.92
N LYS A 301 5.92 -13.44 7.41
CA LYS A 301 5.05 -14.35 8.18
C LYS A 301 3.85 -13.69 8.87
N GLN A 302 3.30 -12.66 8.22
CA GLN A 302 2.14 -11.90 8.69
C GLN A 302 0.95 -12.07 7.72
N THR A 303 0.69 -13.30 7.26
CA THR A 303 -0.31 -13.61 6.21
C THR A 303 -1.69 -13.07 6.57
N GLU A 304 -2.03 -13.06 7.86
CA GLU A 304 -3.31 -12.60 8.38
C GLU A 304 -3.48 -11.07 8.20
N MET A 305 -2.44 -10.26 8.43
CA MET A 305 -2.49 -8.81 8.16
C MET A 305 -2.59 -8.52 6.67
N TRP A 306 -1.89 -9.30 5.85
CA TRP A 306 -2.00 -9.18 4.40
C TRP A 306 -3.37 -9.62 3.87
N ALA A 307 -4.04 -10.56 4.54
CA ALA A 307 -5.40 -10.95 4.17
C ALA A 307 -6.36 -9.75 4.26
N LEU A 308 -6.26 -8.91 5.29
CA LEU A 308 -7.04 -7.66 5.40
C LEU A 308 -6.79 -6.71 4.21
N GLU A 309 -5.53 -6.57 3.79
CA GLU A 309 -5.19 -5.73 2.64
C GLU A 309 -5.74 -6.27 1.31
N PHE A 310 -5.69 -7.59 1.11
CA PHE A 310 -6.35 -8.24 -0.02
C PHE A 310 -7.88 -8.07 0.06
N GLU A 311 -8.48 -8.18 1.24
CA GLU A 311 -9.92 -7.96 1.46
C GLU A 311 -10.33 -6.52 1.14
N ARG A 312 -9.53 -5.52 1.50
CA ARG A 312 -9.77 -4.11 1.09
C ARG A 312 -9.81 -3.99 -0.44
N PHE A 313 -8.87 -4.63 -1.14
CA PHE A 313 -8.87 -4.68 -2.60
C PHE A 313 -10.11 -5.41 -3.17
N PHE A 314 -10.50 -6.55 -2.62
CA PHE A 314 -11.67 -7.30 -3.08
C PHE A 314 -13.00 -6.59 -2.76
N THR A 315 -13.07 -5.89 -1.64
CA THR A 315 -14.21 -5.05 -1.26
C THR A 315 -14.35 -3.91 -2.26
N PHE A 316 -13.25 -3.23 -2.61
CA PHE A 316 -13.26 -2.24 -3.68
C PHE A 316 -13.78 -2.85 -5.00
N CYS A 317 -13.24 -4.00 -5.41
CA CYS A 317 -13.63 -4.65 -6.67
C CYS A 317 -15.12 -5.00 -6.72
N SER A 318 -15.62 -5.63 -5.66
CA SER A 318 -17.00 -6.09 -5.57
C SER A 318 -17.99 -4.95 -5.45
N THR A 319 -17.67 -3.90 -4.69
CA THR A 319 -18.52 -2.70 -4.54
C THR A 319 -18.55 -1.87 -5.81
N ILE A 320 -17.40 -1.62 -6.45
CA ILE A 320 -17.33 -0.74 -7.63
C ILE A 320 -17.77 -1.45 -8.90
N PHE A 321 -17.21 -2.62 -9.20
CA PHE A 321 -17.47 -3.33 -10.47
C PHE A 321 -18.59 -4.36 -10.36
N GLY A 322 -18.92 -4.83 -9.16
CA GLY A 322 -19.80 -5.97 -8.94
C GLY A 322 -19.04 -7.30 -8.99
N SER A 323 -19.51 -8.29 -8.21
CA SER A 323 -18.84 -9.57 -7.95
C SER A 323 -18.53 -10.44 -9.17
N LYS A 324 -19.15 -10.15 -10.33
CA LYS A 324 -19.01 -10.94 -11.57
C LYS A 324 -18.25 -10.24 -12.69
N ARG A 325 -17.82 -8.99 -12.51
CA ARG A 325 -17.33 -8.15 -13.62
C ARG A 325 -15.88 -7.68 -13.47
N GLN A 326 -15.29 -7.80 -12.29
CA GLN A 326 -13.90 -7.37 -12.02
C GLN A 326 -12.84 -7.99 -12.95
N ASN A 327 -13.12 -9.17 -13.52
CA ASN A 327 -12.22 -9.89 -14.42
C ASN A 327 -12.33 -9.47 -15.89
N VAL A 328 -13.35 -8.69 -16.28
CA VAL A 328 -13.57 -8.21 -17.66
C VAL A 328 -13.17 -6.74 -17.89
N ILE A 329 -12.83 -6.01 -16.82
CA ILE A 329 -12.37 -4.63 -16.89
C ILE A 329 -10.92 -4.62 -17.39
N ALA A 330 -10.63 -3.92 -18.49
CA ALA A 330 -9.29 -3.87 -19.06
C ALA A 330 -8.29 -3.16 -18.13
N TYR A 331 -7.00 -3.53 -18.21
CA TYR A 331 -5.99 -2.90 -17.36
C TYR A 331 -5.81 -1.39 -17.60
N SER A 332 -6.04 -0.91 -18.83
CA SER A 332 -6.03 0.52 -19.16
C SER A 332 -7.13 1.29 -18.42
N ASP A 333 -8.33 0.71 -18.31
CA ASP A 333 -9.45 1.32 -17.61
C ASP A 333 -9.21 1.39 -16.11
N TRP A 334 -8.59 0.34 -15.54
CA TRP A 334 -8.12 0.35 -14.17
C TRP A 334 -7.18 1.52 -13.88
N LYS A 335 -6.22 1.80 -14.78
CA LYS A 335 -5.32 2.95 -14.61
C LYS A 335 -6.05 4.27 -14.56
N LEU A 336 -7.07 4.46 -15.40
CA LEU A 336 -7.89 5.67 -15.40
C LEU A 336 -8.69 5.82 -14.09
N ILE A 337 -9.31 4.74 -13.63
CA ILE A 337 -10.07 4.74 -12.37
C ILE A 337 -9.17 5.02 -11.17
N LEU A 338 -7.98 4.40 -11.12
CA LEU A 338 -7.02 4.60 -10.04
C LEU A 338 -6.31 5.97 -10.11
N SER A 339 -6.40 6.69 -11.23
CA SER A 339 -5.86 8.04 -11.38
C SER A 339 -6.81 9.15 -10.92
N LEU A 340 -8.03 8.80 -10.50
CA LEU A 340 -8.98 9.76 -9.94
C LEU A 340 -8.48 10.28 -8.59
N ASP A 341 -8.73 11.57 -8.32
CA ASP A 341 -8.36 12.17 -7.04
C ASP A 341 -9.18 11.58 -5.87
N GLN A 342 -8.61 11.67 -4.66
CA GLN A 342 -9.31 11.29 -3.43
C GLN A 342 -10.65 12.03 -3.31
N GLY A 343 -11.66 11.34 -2.82
CA GLY A 343 -13.04 11.84 -2.75
C GLY A 343 -13.78 11.86 -4.09
N ARG A 344 -13.10 11.54 -5.20
CA ARG A 344 -13.66 11.36 -6.56
C ARG A 344 -14.65 12.47 -6.94
N PRO A 345 -14.16 13.71 -7.14
CA PRO A 345 -15.02 14.83 -7.48
C PRO A 345 -15.93 14.49 -8.66
N ILE A 346 -17.21 14.84 -8.55
CA ILE A 346 -18.21 14.55 -9.59
C ILE A 346 -17.82 15.12 -10.96
N SER A 347 -17.10 16.24 -10.98
CA SER A 347 -16.56 16.84 -12.21
C SER A 347 -15.55 15.93 -12.92
N GLN A 348 -14.67 15.25 -12.19
CA GLN A 348 -13.72 14.29 -12.74
C GLN A 348 -14.40 12.99 -13.16
N LEU A 349 -15.31 12.46 -12.34
CA LEU A 349 -16.09 11.27 -12.67
C LEU A 349 -16.92 11.50 -13.94
N ARG A 350 -17.57 12.66 -14.05
CA ARG A 350 -18.32 13.04 -15.26
C ARG A 350 -17.39 13.14 -16.47
N LEU A 351 -16.24 13.81 -16.37
CA LEU A 351 -15.27 13.89 -17.48
C LEU A 351 -14.75 12.51 -17.93
N LEU A 352 -14.58 11.59 -16.98
CA LEU A 352 -14.12 10.23 -17.27
C LEU A 352 -15.23 9.35 -17.86
N PHE A 353 -16.47 9.46 -17.40
CA PHE A 353 -17.55 8.57 -17.84
C PHE A 353 -18.41 9.16 -18.97
N PHE A 354 -18.74 10.44 -18.89
CA PHE A 354 -19.70 11.13 -19.75
C PHE A 354 -19.13 12.46 -20.28
N PRO A 355 -18.04 12.39 -21.08
CA PRO A 355 -17.49 13.57 -21.73
C PRO A 355 -18.45 14.12 -22.79
N GLU A 356 -18.49 15.44 -22.95
CA GLU A 356 -19.14 16.13 -24.06
C GLU A 356 -18.09 16.56 -25.10
N PRO A 357 -18.43 16.65 -26.39
CA PRO A 357 -17.48 17.10 -27.42
C PRO A 357 -16.82 18.45 -27.09
N GLU A 358 -17.58 19.33 -26.46
CA GLU A 358 -17.24 20.67 -26.00
C GLU A 358 -16.13 20.64 -24.95
N ASP A 359 -16.06 19.58 -24.14
CA ASP A 359 -14.96 19.40 -23.20
C ASP A 359 -13.64 19.38 -23.96
N TYR A 360 -13.57 18.75 -25.14
CA TYR A 360 -12.30 18.52 -25.86
C TYR A 360 -12.01 19.56 -26.96
N ARG A 361 -12.82 20.62 -27.10
CA ARG A 361 -12.57 21.69 -28.08
C ARG A 361 -11.39 22.57 -27.64
N ILE A 362 -10.35 22.64 -28.46
CA ILE A 362 -9.22 23.55 -28.26
C ILE A 362 -9.68 24.97 -28.58
N GLN A 363 -9.68 25.88 -27.60
CA GLN A 363 -9.88 27.31 -27.86
C GLN A 363 -8.70 27.83 -28.69
N SER A 364 -8.98 28.31 -29.91
CA SER A 364 -7.99 28.70 -30.92
C SER A 364 -7.15 29.95 -30.57
N ASN A 365 -7.35 30.57 -29.41
CA ASN A 365 -6.80 31.90 -29.10
C ASN A 365 -5.56 31.92 -28.18
N ALA A 366 -4.98 30.76 -27.84
CA ALA A 366 -3.73 30.71 -27.08
C ALA A 366 -2.61 30.09 -27.92
N SER A 367 -1.49 30.79 -28.03
CA SER A 367 -0.24 30.42 -28.72
C SER A 367 0.44 29.13 -28.21
N THR A 368 -0.21 28.40 -27.31
CA THR A 368 0.13 27.05 -26.87
C THR A 368 -1.18 26.29 -26.67
N PRO A 369 -1.50 25.26 -27.48
CA PRO A 369 -2.67 24.44 -27.23
C PRO A 369 -2.48 23.71 -25.89
N ARG A 370 -3.25 24.10 -24.86
CA ARG A 370 -3.23 23.42 -23.56
C ARG A 370 -3.84 22.02 -23.72
N ARG A 371 -2.99 21.03 -23.97
CA ARG A 371 -3.33 19.60 -23.99
C ARG A 371 -3.45 18.99 -22.57
N ASN A 372 -3.79 19.80 -21.56
CA ASN A 372 -3.86 19.35 -20.17
C ASN A 372 -5.32 19.19 -19.73
N GLN A 373 -6.02 18.24 -20.34
CA GLN A 373 -7.21 17.68 -19.72
C GLN A 373 -6.82 16.39 -19.00
N PRO A 374 -7.41 16.11 -17.82
CA PRO A 374 -6.97 15.01 -16.97
C PRO A 374 -7.08 13.63 -17.64
N PHE A 375 -7.93 13.48 -18.67
CA PHE A 375 -8.16 12.20 -19.34
C PHE A 375 -8.18 12.33 -20.87
N PRO A 376 -7.02 12.37 -21.56
CA PRO A 376 -6.96 12.51 -23.01
C PRO A 376 -7.66 11.34 -23.74
N ILE A 377 -8.33 11.62 -24.85
CA ILE A 377 -8.97 10.63 -25.73
C ILE A 377 -8.06 10.39 -26.95
N SER A 378 -8.12 9.19 -27.54
CA SER A 378 -7.35 8.84 -28.75
C SER A 378 -7.53 9.88 -29.87
N ASN A 379 -6.46 10.11 -30.65
CA ASN A 379 -6.43 11.08 -31.74
C ASN A 379 -7.51 10.82 -32.80
N GLU A 380 -7.94 9.56 -32.96
CA GLU A 380 -9.05 9.14 -33.85
C GLU A 380 -10.36 9.87 -33.54
N TYR A 381 -10.63 10.13 -32.25
CA TYR A 381 -11.83 10.85 -31.80
C TYR A 381 -11.59 12.35 -31.65
N ALA A 382 -10.33 12.79 -31.54
CA ALA A 382 -9.98 14.19 -31.38
C ALA A 382 -10.22 15.01 -32.67
N GLY A 383 -10.17 14.38 -33.85
CA GLY A 383 -10.38 15.04 -35.14
C GLY A 383 -11.86 15.24 -35.53
N ASN A 384 -12.73 14.28 -35.20
CA ASN A 384 -14.14 14.25 -35.63
C ASN A 384 -15.18 14.32 -34.49
N LEU A 385 -14.75 14.22 -33.22
CA LEU A 385 -15.58 14.32 -31.99
C LEU A 385 -16.90 13.53 -32.01
N GLN A 386 -16.94 12.37 -32.67
CA GLN A 386 -18.09 11.46 -32.61
C GLN A 386 -17.96 10.50 -31.42
N PHE A 387 -18.52 10.88 -30.28
CA PHE A 387 -18.53 10.01 -29.11
C PHE A 387 -19.67 8.98 -29.19
N PRO A 388 -19.48 7.74 -28.67
CA PRO A 388 -20.53 6.76 -28.54
C PRO A 388 -21.72 7.32 -27.77
N LYS A 389 -22.93 7.19 -28.32
CA LYS A 389 -24.16 7.62 -27.63
C LYS A 389 -24.63 6.54 -26.66
N LEU A 390 -25.19 6.99 -25.54
CA LEU A 390 -25.94 6.16 -24.62
C LEU A 390 -27.33 5.88 -25.22
N GLU A 391 -27.84 4.66 -25.02
CA GLU A 391 -29.22 4.25 -25.27
C GLU A 391 -30.21 5.10 -24.47
N THR A 392 -29.86 5.40 -23.21
CA THR A 392 -30.62 6.32 -22.36
C THR A 392 -29.70 7.40 -21.80
N PRO A 393 -30.08 8.70 -21.81
CA PRO A 393 -29.29 9.73 -21.15
C PRO A 393 -29.14 9.45 -19.64
N ILE A 394 -28.07 9.97 -19.03
CA ILE A 394 -27.92 10.00 -17.58
C ILE A 394 -28.04 11.44 -17.07
N VAL A 395 -28.75 11.64 -15.97
CA VAL A 395 -28.89 12.95 -15.34
C VAL A 395 -27.90 13.06 -14.18
N ILE A 396 -27.00 14.04 -14.24
CA ILE A 396 -26.04 14.34 -13.18
C ILE A 396 -26.21 15.82 -12.84
N GLN A 397 -26.53 16.12 -11.57
CA GLN A 397 -26.73 17.49 -11.09
C GLN A 397 -27.70 18.32 -11.97
N ASN A 398 -28.84 17.71 -12.35
CA ASN A 398 -29.88 18.30 -13.23
C ASN A 398 -29.45 18.60 -14.67
N GLN A 399 -28.29 18.10 -15.12
CA GLN A 399 -27.87 18.15 -16.53
C GLN A 399 -27.91 16.75 -17.13
N GLU A 400 -28.43 16.64 -18.35
CA GLU A 400 -28.49 15.40 -19.11
C GLU A 400 -27.20 15.20 -19.92
N TYR A 401 -26.61 14.01 -19.79
CA TYR A 401 -25.46 13.59 -20.56
C TYR A 401 -25.84 12.41 -21.45
N THR A 402 -25.54 12.54 -22.75
CA THR A 402 -25.98 11.58 -23.78
C THR A 402 -24.83 10.73 -24.35
N TYR A 403 -23.59 11.04 -23.99
CA TYR A 403 -22.40 10.40 -24.54
C TYR A 403 -21.66 9.57 -23.49
N ARG A 404 -21.06 8.48 -23.97
CA ARG A 404 -20.13 7.62 -23.24
C ARG A 404 -18.71 7.92 -23.71
N ARG A 405 -17.73 7.84 -22.78
CA ARG A 405 -16.32 7.95 -23.14
C ARG A 405 -15.91 6.84 -24.15
N PRO A 406 -15.34 7.19 -25.30
CA PRO A 406 -14.82 6.20 -26.26
C PRO A 406 -13.67 5.39 -25.66
N GLY A 407 -13.68 4.07 -25.86
CA GLY A 407 -12.55 3.22 -25.47
C GLY A 407 -12.45 2.92 -23.97
N PHE A 408 -13.48 3.26 -23.18
CA PHE A 408 -13.45 3.14 -21.72
C PHE A 408 -14.55 2.20 -21.23
N LEU A 409 -14.14 1.13 -20.53
CA LEU A 409 -15.00 0.07 -20.01
C LEU A 409 -15.83 -0.63 -21.10
N ASP A 410 -15.41 -0.60 -22.36
CA ASP A 410 -16.20 -1.03 -23.54
C ASP A 410 -16.78 -2.46 -23.41
N SER A 411 -16.16 -3.31 -22.59
CA SER A 411 -16.64 -4.65 -22.26
C SER A 411 -17.95 -4.67 -21.45
N LEU A 412 -18.38 -3.53 -20.91
CA LEU A 412 -19.58 -3.38 -20.08
C LEU A 412 -20.79 -2.91 -20.89
N SER A 413 -21.94 -3.53 -20.63
CA SER A 413 -23.24 -3.01 -21.07
C SER A 413 -23.52 -1.63 -20.47
N GLU A 414 -24.38 -0.83 -21.10
CA GLU A 414 -24.72 0.51 -20.62
C GLU A 414 -25.17 0.54 -19.16
N ARG A 415 -26.09 -0.37 -18.78
CA ARG A 415 -26.54 -0.49 -17.38
C ARG A 415 -25.38 -0.72 -16.42
N SER A 416 -24.41 -1.53 -16.84
CA SER A 416 -23.22 -1.86 -16.03
C SER A 416 -22.27 -0.69 -15.95
N TYR A 417 -22.06 0.01 -17.07
CA TYR A 417 -21.24 1.20 -17.17
C TYR A 417 -21.73 2.31 -16.22
N LYS A 418 -23.03 2.61 -16.26
CA LYS A 418 -23.67 3.58 -15.36
C LYS A 418 -23.60 3.14 -13.90
N ALA A 419 -23.74 1.85 -13.62
CA ALA A 419 -23.60 1.34 -12.25
C ALA A 419 -22.19 1.58 -11.68
N VAL A 420 -21.13 1.39 -12.46
CA VAL A 420 -19.75 1.68 -12.01
C VAL A 420 -19.60 3.17 -11.66
N PHE A 421 -20.12 4.07 -12.51
CA PHE A 421 -20.14 5.50 -12.20
C PHE A 421 -20.87 5.78 -10.89
N THR A 422 -22.10 5.28 -10.74
CA THR A 422 -22.89 5.48 -9.52
C THR A 422 -22.17 4.95 -8.29
N ASN A 423 -21.57 3.76 -8.36
CA ASN A 423 -20.85 3.14 -7.25
C ASN A 423 -19.61 3.94 -6.85
N LEU A 424 -18.85 4.47 -7.82
CA LEU A 424 -17.71 5.34 -7.55
C LEU A 424 -18.14 6.65 -6.89
N HIS A 425 -19.27 7.22 -7.33
CA HIS A 425 -19.82 8.45 -6.77
C HIS A 425 -20.40 8.29 -5.37
N THR A 426 -21.09 7.17 -5.08
CA THR A 426 -21.70 6.91 -3.77
C THR A 426 -20.70 6.46 -2.72
N HIS A 427 -19.51 5.99 -3.12
CA HIS A 427 -18.45 5.55 -2.22
C HIS A 427 -17.16 6.36 -2.43
N PRO A 428 -17.16 7.68 -2.16
CA PRO A 428 -16.01 8.56 -2.44
C PRO A 428 -14.78 8.24 -1.58
N HIS A 429 -14.98 7.65 -0.40
CA HIS A 429 -13.91 7.29 0.55
C HIS A 429 -13.42 5.84 0.40
N LEU A 430 -14.03 5.03 -0.47
CA LEU A 430 -13.62 3.64 -0.66
C LEU A 430 -12.37 3.60 -1.55
N GLU A 431 -11.20 3.62 -0.94
CA GLU A 431 -9.91 3.54 -1.64
C GLU A 431 -9.59 2.12 -2.11
N CYS A 432 -8.89 2.01 -3.24
CA CYS A 432 -8.36 0.76 -3.76
C CYS A 432 -6.87 0.68 -3.43
N PRO A 433 -6.41 -0.29 -2.62
CA PRO A 433 -4.99 -0.50 -2.41
C PRO A 433 -4.31 -0.82 -3.74
N THR A 434 -3.35 -0.01 -4.15
CA THR A 434 -2.56 -0.25 -5.34
C THR A 434 -1.38 -1.16 -5.03
N TRP A 435 -0.83 -1.80 -6.06
CA TRP A 435 0.41 -2.58 -5.90
C TRP A 435 1.58 -1.72 -5.38
N GLY A 436 1.62 -0.44 -5.75
CA GLY A 436 2.60 0.52 -5.24
C GLY A 436 2.44 0.75 -3.73
N ASP A 437 1.21 0.89 -3.26
CA ASP A 437 0.90 1.04 -1.84
C ASP A 437 1.34 -0.20 -1.06
N TRP A 438 1.10 -1.39 -1.59
CA TRP A 438 1.56 -2.65 -0.98
C TRP A 438 3.08 -2.78 -0.95
N VAL A 439 3.80 -2.33 -1.99
CA VAL A 439 5.27 -2.27 -1.96
C VAL A 439 5.76 -1.32 -0.86
N GLY A 440 5.10 -0.17 -0.70
CA GLY A 440 5.36 0.78 0.39
C GLY A 440 5.11 0.13 1.75
N LEU A 441 3.90 -0.38 1.96
CA LEU A 441 3.43 -1.00 3.20
C LEU A 441 4.32 -2.16 3.65
N GLU A 442 4.75 -3.02 2.72
CA GLU A 442 5.66 -4.12 3.04
C GLU A 442 6.99 -3.61 3.58
N LYS A 443 7.56 -2.60 2.92
CA LYS A 443 8.86 -2.03 3.28
C LYS A 443 8.79 -1.22 4.58
N THR A 444 7.75 -0.42 4.76
CA THR A 444 7.68 0.58 5.83
C THR A 444 6.97 0.07 7.08
N VAL A 445 6.07 -0.90 6.95
CA VAL A 445 5.27 -1.42 8.07
C VAL A 445 5.54 -2.91 8.26
N SER A 446 5.19 -3.78 7.31
CA SER A 446 5.24 -5.22 7.52
C SER A 446 6.65 -5.70 7.92
N SER A 447 7.69 -5.31 7.18
CA SER A 447 9.06 -5.70 7.51
C SER A 447 9.54 -5.13 8.85
N VAL A 448 9.02 -3.97 9.27
CA VAL A 448 9.36 -3.35 10.56
C VAL A 448 8.68 -4.10 11.69
N VAL A 449 7.38 -4.39 11.55
CA VAL A 449 6.60 -5.16 12.52
C VAL A 449 7.22 -6.55 12.74
N SER A 450 7.62 -7.27 11.69
CA SER A 450 8.30 -8.58 11.85
C SER A 450 9.57 -8.48 12.71
N LYS A 451 10.34 -7.40 12.58
CA LYS A 451 11.56 -7.18 13.38
C LYS A 451 11.21 -6.82 14.81
N ILE A 452 10.23 -5.93 15.02
CA ILE A 452 9.75 -5.56 16.35
C ILE A 452 9.19 -6.78 17.08
N LEU A 453 8.41 -7.63 16.41
CA LEU A 453 7.89 -8.88 16.97
C LEU A 453 9.02 -9.82 17.45
N HIS A 454 10.14 -9.89 16.72
CA HIS A 454 11.32 -10.62 17.19
C HIS A 454 11.84 -10.04 18.52
N HIS A 455 11.97 -8.71 18.64
CA HIS A 455 12.36 -8.07 19.89
C HIS A 455 11.38 -8.36 21.03
N ILE A 456 10.07 -8.28 20.76
CA ILE A 456 9.02 -8.57 21.75
C ILE A 456 9.14 -10.01 22.26
N MET A 457 9.35 -10.99 21.38
CA MET A 457 9.50 -12.38 21.81
C MET A 457 10.72 -12.58 22.71
N VAL A 458 11.85 -11.93 22.41
CA VAL A 458 13.05 -11.98 23.26
C VAL A 458 12.85 -11.26 24.60
N TRP A 459 12.03 -10.20 24.64
CA TRP A 459 11.69 -9.52 25.89
C TRP A 459 10.83 -10.38 26.82
N VAL A 460 9.88 -11.14 26.26
CA VAL A 460 8.98 -12.00 27.01
C VAL A 460 9.64 -13.33 27.37
N GLU A 461 10.46 -13.88 26.48
CA GLU A 461 11.20 -15.12 26.68
C GLU A 461 12.63 -14.99 26.11
N PRO A 462 13.64 -14.69 26.96
CA PRO A 462 15.02 -14.46 26.52
C PRO A 462 15.67 -15.67 25.81
N THR A 463 15.15 -16.87 26.04
CA THR A 463 15.61 -18.11 25.38
C THR A 463 14.99 -18.36 24.02
N TRP A 464 13.98 -17.56 23.63
CA TRP A 464 13.27 -17.73 22.37
C TRP A 464 14.19 -17.44 21.18
N LYS A 465 14.04 -18.24 20.12
CA LYS A 465 14.82 -18.08 18.89
C LYS A 465 13.90 -18.17 17.69
N LEU A 466 14.07 -17.23 16.76
CA LEU A 466 13.38 -17.27 15.48
C LEU A 466 13.84 -18.53 14.70
N PRO A 467 12.92 -19.37 14.21
CA PRO A 467 13.30 -20.53 13.40
C PRO A 467 14.08 -20.12 12.15
N SER A 468 15.11 -20.89 11.80
CA SER A 468 15.86 -20.67 10.56
C SER A 468 14.94 -20.78 9.34
N LYS A 469 15.11 -19.92 8.33
CA LYS A 469 14.31 -19.95 7.08
C LYS A 469 14.36 -21.28 6.34
N SER A 470 15.38 -22.10 6.59
CA SER A 470 15.54 -23.44 6.02
C SER A 470 14.94 -24.56 6.87
N SER A 471 14.45 -24.27 8.09
CA SER A 471 13.89 -25.28 8.99
C SER A 471 12.47 -25.69 8.60
N HIS A 472 12.06 -26.89 9.02
CA HIS A 472 10.69 -27.34 8.85
C HIS A 472 9.70 -26.50 9.68
N GLU A 473 10.13 -26.05 10.86
CA GLU A 473 9.36 -25.17 11.75
C GLU A 473 9.01 -23.84 11.09
N TRP A 474 9.91 -23.27 10.29
CA TRP A 474 9.65 -22.04 9.55
C TRP A 474 8.47 -22.17 8.58
N ILE A 475 8.22 -23.35 8.03
CA ILE A 475 7.10 -23.57 7.11
C ILE A 475 5.77 -23.27 7.81
N TYR A 476 5.63 -23.74 9.05
CA TYR A 476 4.39 -23.63 9.85
C TYR A 476 4.40 -22.45 10.83
N PHE A 477 5.47 -21.66 10.85
CA PHE A 477 5.57 -20.49 11.72
C PHE A 477 4.49 -19.44 11.39
N SER A 478 3.78 -18.99 12.43
CA SER A 478 2.84 -17.85 12.41
C SER A 478 3.13 -16.95 13.61
N TRP A 479 3.23 -15.64 13.38
CA TRP A 479 3.41 -14.66 14.45
C TRP A 479 2.24 -14.66 15.43
N LEU A 480 1.01 -14.82 14.93
CA LEU A 480 -0.19 -14.84 15.77
C LEU A 480 -0.15 -16.00 16.76
N GLN A 481 0.28 -17.19 16.32
CA GLN A 481 0.45 -18.35 17.21
C GLN A 481 1.54 -18.12 18.27
N GLN A 482 2.65 -17.44 17.92
CA GLN A 482 3.69 -17.10 18.89
C GLN A 482 3.19 -16.08 19.92
N ILE A 483 2.48 -15.04 19.47
CA ILE A 483 1.85 -14.05 20.35
C ILE A 483 0.88 -14.76 21.30
N LYS A 484 -0.03 -15.60 20.79
CA LYS A 484 -0.96 -16.37 21.62
C LYS A 484 -0.22 -17.22 22.66
N ARG A 485 0.80 -17.97 22.25
CA ARG A 485 1.55 -18.88 23.13
C ARG A 485 2.33 -18.15 24.23
N HIS A 486 3.01 -17.06 23.90
CA HIS A 486 3.97 -16.42 24.81
C HIS A 486 3.39 -15.20 25.53
N LEU A 487 2.55 -14.40 24.86
CA LEU A 487 1.90 -13.23 25.46
C LEU A 487 0.53 -13.57 26.08
N PHE A 488 -0.20 -14.57 25.61
CA PHE A 488 -1.56 -14.87 26.11
C PHE A 488 -1.82 -16.36 26.42
N PRO A 489 -0.99 -17.02 27.25
CA PRO A 489 -1.08 -18.46 27.49
C PRO A 489 -2.38 -18.91 28.22
N ASP A 490 -3.02 -18.00 28.98
CA ASP A 490 -4.12 -18.32 29.89
C ASP A 490 -5.53 -18.16 29.27
N VAL A 491 -5.63 -17.79 27.99
CA VAL A 491 -6.92 -17.63 27.32
C VAL A 491 -7.36 -18.97 26.74
N ALA A 492 -8.27 -19.67 27.43
CA ALA A 492 -8.90 -20.88 26.92
C ALA A 492 -9.67 -20.59 25.61
N ASP A 493 -9.63 -21.53 24.66
CA ASP A 493 -10.29 -21.48 23.33
C ASP A 493 -11.84 -21.41 23.37
N SER A 494 -12.45 -21.09 24.52
CA SER A 494 -13.90 -21.20 24.74
C SER A 494 -14.72 -19.98 24.33
N SER A 495 -14.12 -18.86 23.90
CA SER A 495 -14.87 -17.72 23.38
C SER A 495 -14.85 -17.67 21.85
N LEU A 496 -15.95 -18.12 21.24
CA LEU A 496 -16.30 -17.95 19.82
C LEU A 496 -16.59 -16.47 19.42
N SER A 497 -16.04 -15.47 20.13
CA SER A 497 -16.18 -14.06 19.75
C SER A 497 -15.12 -13.64 18.74
N SER A 498 -15.54 -12.82 17.78
CA SER A 498 -14.91 -12.51 16.50
C SER A 498 -13.48 -11.91 16.51
N GLU A 499 -12.89 -11.54 17.65
CA GLU A 499 -11.50 -11.06 17.73
C GLU A 499 -10.87 -11.57 19.05
N THR A 500 -9.74 -12.26 18.94
CA THR A 500 -8.98 -12.75 20.09
C THR A 500 -7.94 -11.70 20.50
N LYS A 501 -7.56 -11.61 21.79
CA LYS A 501 -6.66 -10.55 22.30
C LYS A 501 -5.30 -10.48 21.59
N ASP A 502 -4.80 -11.61 21.10
CA ASP A 502 -3.59 -11.73 20.27
C ASP A 502 -3.75 -11.04 18.91
N TRP A 503 -4.94 -11.09 18.31
CA TRP A 503 -5.26 -10.39 17.07
C TRP A 503 -5.30 -8.88 17.28
N GLU A 504 -6.00 -8.42 18.32
CA GLU A 504 -6.07 -7.00 18.68
C GLU A 504 -4.67 -6.44 18.94
N PHE A 505 -3.82 -7.18 19.66
CA PHE A 505 -2.43 -6.78 19.88
C PHE A 505 -1.64 -6.63 18.57
N LEU A 506 -1.72 -7.62 17.67
CA LEU A 506 -1.01 -7.56 16.38
C LEU A 506 -1.50 -6.39 15.52
N ARG A 507 -2.82 -6.13 15.52
CA ARG A 507 -3.42 -4.99 14.81
C ARG A 507 -2.94 -3.66 15.40
N SER A 508 -3.00 -3.48 16.72
CA SER A 508 -2.54 -2.26 17.39
C SER A 508 -1.05 -2.01 17.14
N LEU A 509 -0.23 -3.06 17.14
CA LEU A 509 1.20 -2.96 16.79
C LEU A 509 1.39 -2.50 15.35
N TRP A 510 0.65 -3.09 14.41
CA TRP A 510 0.71 -2.70 13.00
C TRP A 510 0.29 -1.25 12.78
N GLU A 511 -0.79 -0.81 13.44
CA GLU A 511 -1.28 0.58 13.38
C GLU A 511 -0.28 1.57 13.99
N THR A 512 0.32 1.22 15.13
CA THR A 512 1.37 2.03 15.78
C THR A 512 2.55 2.26 14.83
N VAL A 513 3.00 1.22 14.14
CA VAL A 513 4.08 1.33 13.15
C VAL A 513 3.64 2.07 11.90
N SER A 514 2.41 1.83 11.42
CA SER A 514 1.87 2.46 10.22
C SER A 514 1.66 3.97 10.36
N ASN A 515 1.28 4.44 11.55
CA ASN A 515 1.02 5.84 11.83
C ASN A 515 2.29 6.66 12.07
N GLU A 516 3.44 6.00 12.29
CA GLU A 516 4.70 6.67 12.63
C GLU A 516 5.74 6.59 11.50
N SER A 517 5.98 7.73 10.86
CA SER A 517 6.96 7.88 9.78
C SER A 517 8.42 7.67 10.23
N LEU A 518 8.72 7.85 11.52
CA LEU A 518 10.09 7.77 12.04
C LEU A 518 10.69 6.36 11.99
N TRP A 519 9.88 5.31 11.93
CA TRP A 519 10.39 3.95 11.68
C TRP A 519 11.15 3.84 10.36
N GLN A 520 10.97 4.78 9.42
CA GLN A 520 11.69 4.84 8.15
C GLN A 520 13.06 5.54 8.25
N ASP A 521 13.39 6.11 9.41
CA ASP A 521 14.67 6.76 9.65
C ASP A 521 15.84 5.77 9.59
N ALA A 522 16.92 6.14 8.90
CA ALA A 522 18.10 5.29 8.77
C ALA A 522 18.70 4.88 10.13
N ASN A 523 18.64 5.77 11.13
CA ASN A 523 19.13 5.50 12.48
C ASN A 523 18.25 4.46 13.17
N LEU A 524 16.92 4.60 13.12
CA LEU A 524 15.97 3.64 13.69
C LEU A 524 16.02 2.29 12.96
N GLN A 525 16.16 2.28 11.64
CA GLN A 525 16.34 1.05 10.86
C GLN A 525 17.60 0.28 11.28
N SER A 526 18.67 0.98 11.70
CA SER A 526 19.87 0.32 12.24
C SER A 526 19.64 -0.36 13.59
N LEU A 527 18.66 0.14 14.36
CA LEU A 527 18.26 -0.38 15.66
C LEU A 527 17.27 -1.55 15.55
N LEU A 528 16.59 -1.73 14.42
CA LEU A 528 15.73 -2.89 14.13
C LEU A 528 16.52 -4.17 13.80
N LYS A 529 17.85 -4.17 13.93
CA LYS A 529 18.65 -5.39 13.80
C LYS A 529 18.24 -6.38 14.88
N GLU A 530 18.14 -7.66 14.48
CA GLU A 530 17.72 -8.76 15.34
C GLU A 530 18.51 -8.74 16.66
N PRO A 531 17.82 -8.92 17.81
CA PRO A 531 18.49 -8.98 19.10
C PRO A 531 19.41 -10.20 19.14
N GLU A 532 20.62 -10.05 19.71
CA GLU A 532 21.47 -11.20 19.95
C GLU A 532 20.83 -12.13 20.98
N PRO A 533 20.95 -13.47 20.82
CA PRO A 533 20.24 -14.46 21.64
C PRO A 533 20.66 -14.48 23.13
N THR A 534 21.70 -13.74 23.47
CA THR A 534 22.14 -13.48 24.85
C THR A 534 22.50 -12.01 24.94
N ILE A 535 21.51 -11.14 25.13
CA ILE A 535 21.81 -9.76 25.54
C ILE A 535 22.43 -9.88 26.93
N GLY A 536 23.75 -9.72 27.01
CA GLY A 536 24.51 -9.92 28.24
C GLY A 536 23.91 -9.12 29.40
N SER A 537 23.97 -9.67 30.61
CA SER A 537 23.56 -8.98 31.84
C SER A 537 24.45 -7.77 32.16
N ASP A 538 25.61 -7.66 31.51
CA ASP A 538 26.70 -6.76 31.87
C ASP A 538 26.85 -5.56 30.91
N GLY A 539 27.45 -4.50 31.45
CA GLY A 539 27.08 -3.10 31.20
C GLY A 539 27.09 -2.58 29.75
N GLU A 540 28.09 -2.88 28.92
CA GLU A 540 28.20 -2.20 27.61
C GLU A 540 27.19 -2.70 26.56
N GLU A 541 26.97 -4.01 26.47
CA GLU A 541 26.01 -4.59 25.52
C GLU A 541 24.57 -4.27 25.91
N ARG A 542 24.28 -4.34 27.22
CA ARG A 542 23.00 -3.89 27.78
C ARG A 542 22.76 -2.42 27.45
N GLN A 543 23.71 -1.52 27.74
CA GLN A 543 23.55 -0.09 27.45
C GLN A 543 23.40 0.20 25.95
N ARG A 544 24.15 -0.52 25.11
CA ARG A 544 24.00 -0.43 23.65
C ARG A 544 22.61 -0.87 23.21
N TYR A 545 22.04 -1.91 23.82
CA TYR A 545 20.67 -2.32 23.52
C TYR A 545 19.64 -1.29 23.98
N LEU A 546 19.77 -0.81 25.24
CA LEU A 546 18.88 0.16 25.87
C LEU A 546 18.90 1.53 25.19
N SER A 547 19.93 1.86 24.40
CA SER A 547 19.93 3.07 23.55
C SER A 547 18.73 3.16 22.60
N ARG A 548 18.05 2.05 22.30
CA ARG A 548 16.76 2.03 21.58
C ARG A 548 15.68 2.84 22.28
N PHE A 549 15.64 2.80 23.60
CA PHE A 549 14.63 3.49 24.40
C PHE A 549 14.87 4.99 24.50
N GLN A 550 15.99 5.52 24.00
CA GLN A 550 16.15 6.96 23.77
C GLN A 550 15.16 7.51 22.74
N TYR A 551 14.54 6.62 21.93
CA TYR A 551 13.49 6.98 21.01
C TYR A 551 12.15 6.61 21.61
N ILE A 552 11.24 7.58 21.72
CA ILE A 552 9.93 7.40 22.36
C ILE A 552 9.12 6.24 21.76
N HIS A 553 9.30 5.94 20.47
CA HIS A 553 8.58 4.86 19.80
C HIS A 553 8.90 3.48 20.35
N TRP A 554 10.15 3.22 20.77
CA TRP A 554 10.46 1.93 21.41
C TRP A 554 9.82 1.83 22.80
N ILE A 555 9.67 2.95 23.50
CA ILE A 555 8.93 3.04 24.77
C ILE A 555 7.45 2.73 24.53
N GLU A 556 6.84 3.29 23.49
CA GLU A 556 5.44 3.02 23.10
C GLU A 556 5.21 1.53 22.83
N ILE A 557 6.15 0.83 22.16
CA ILE A 557 6.03 -0.62 21.96
C ILE A 557 6.10 -1.38 23.30
N VAL A 558 6.98 -1.00 24.23
CA VAL A 558 7.06 -1.65 25.55
C VAL A 558 5.77 -1.41 26.35
N LYS A 559 5.24 -0.17 26.33
CA LYS A 559 3.93 0.17 26.90
C LYS A 559 2.83 -0.72 26.30
N LEU A 560 2.76 -0.85 24.98
CA LEU A 560 1.80 -1.73 24.29
C LEU A 560 1.89 -3.21 24.76
N VAL A 561 3.10 -3.74 24.93
CA VAL A 561 3.33 -5.13 25.39
C VAL A 561 2.87 -5.33 26.84
N THR A 562 3.26 -4.42 27.72
CA THR A 562 2.96 -4.47 29.16
C THR A 562 1.49 -4.15 29.49
N GLU A 563 0.83 -3.32 28.68
CA GLU A 563 -0.62 -3.10 28.74
C GLU A 563 -1.39 -4.36 28.30
N ALA A 564 -0.91 -5.03 27.26
CA ALA A 564 -1.48 -6.28 26.78
C ALA A 564 -1.33 -7.43 27.81
N ARG A 565 -0.17 -7.53 28.46
CA ARG A 565 0.07 -8.44 29.59
C ARG A 565 0.99 -7.80 30.64
N PRO A 566 0.44 -7.43 31.81
CA PRO A 566 1.25 -6.92 32.92
C PRO A 566 2.28 -7.95 33.39
N ASN A 567 3.47 -7.48 33.80
CA ASN A 567 4.56 -8.29 34.35
C ASN A 567 5.06 -9.43 33.42
N CYS A 568 4.99 -9.27 32.10
CA CYS A 568 5.43 -10.28 31.14
C CYS A 568 6.90 -10.19 30.74
N LEU A 569 7.56 -9.05 30.96
CA LEU A 569 8.94 -8.85 30.54
C LEU A 569 9.91 -9.60 31.47
N GLN A 570 10.90 -10.27 30.89
CA GLN A 570 11.87 -11.10 31.59
C GLN A 570 13.32 -10.61 31.36
N GLY A 571 14.27 -11.22 32.08
CA GLY A 571 15.70 -10.86 31.97
C GLY A 571 15.95 -9.40 32.37
N PHE A 572 16.80 -8.69 31.62
CA PHE A 572 17.10 -7.27 31.89
C PHE A 572 15.93 -6.32 31.56
N MET A 573 14.92 -6.79 30.84
CA MET A 573 13.71 -6.01 30.53
C MET A 573 12.70 -6.02 31.67
N SER A 574 12.86 -6.90 32.68
CA SER A 574 11.94 -6.98 33.81
C SER A 574 11.86 -5.69 34.63
N ASP A 575 12.95 -4.90 34.63
CA ASP A 575 13.03 -3.56 35.23
C ASP A 575 11.99 -2.58 34.63
N PHE A 576 11.50 -2.84 33.42
CA PHE A 576 10.53 -2.02 32.69
C PHE A 576 9.10 -2.55 32.73
N ASN A 577 8.83 -3.59 33.52
CA ASN A 577 7.44 -3.92 33.89
C ASN A 577 6.80 -2.79 34.72
N ASP A 578 7.63 -1.98 35.38
CA ASP A 578 7.25 -0.71 35.99
C ASP A 578 7.38 0.42 34.95
N HIS A 579 6.25 0.94 34.50
CA HIS A 579 6.19 2.02 33.50
C HIS A 579 6.87 3.29 33.98
N ASP A 580 6.82 3.57 35.29
CA ASP A 580 7.38 4.79 35.86
C ASP A 580 8.90 4.77 35.78
N ARG A 581 9.52 3.60 35.94
CA ARG A 581 10.97 3.41 35.73
C ARG A 581 11.38 3.59 34.28
N LEU A 582 10.63 3.03 33.33
CA LEU A 582 10.94 3.20 31.90
C LEU A 582 10.85 4.69 31.50
N THR A 583 9.78 5.35 31.95
CA THR A 583 9.51 6.77 31.71
C THR A 583 10.57 7.65 32.37
N ALA A 584 10.90 7.41 33.65
CA ALA A 584 11.87 8.22 34.39
C ALA A 584 13.31 8.08 33.88
N VAL A 585 13.68 6.93 33.29
CA VAL A 585 15.06 6.69 32.83
C VAL A 585 15.27 7.09 31.37
N TYR A 586 14.26 6.93 30.50
CA TYR A 586 14.44 7.04 29.06
C TYR A 586 13.47 7.99 28.34
N GLU A 587 12.34 8.37 28.94
CA GLU A 587 11.46 9.37 28.34
C GLU A 587 12.05 10.77 28.61
N PRO A 588 12.46 11.52 27.58
CA PRO A 588 13.05 12.83 27.80
C PRO A 588 12.03 13.75 28.49
N TYR A 589 12.45 14.36 29.60
CA TYR A 589 11.59 15.23 30.41
C TYR A 589 10.87 16.32 29.59
N THR A 590 11.50 16.78 28.50
CA THR A 590 10.86 17.64 27.51
C THR A 590 10.91 16.99 26.13
N PRO A 591 9.79 16.83 25.41
CA PRO A 591 9.78 16.26 24.07
C PRO A 591 10.30 17.25 23.00
N TRP A 592 10.76 18.43 23.40
CA TRP A 592 11.13 19.53 22.49
C TRP A 592 12.25 19.15 21.52
N GLY A 593 13.30 18.45 21.97
CA GLY A 593 14.39 18.02 21.11
C GLY A 593 13.92 17.11 19.97
N GLU A 594 13.20 16.05 20.32
CA GLU A 594 12.64 15.11 19.34
C GLU A 594 11.61 15.78 18.42
N ILE A 595 10.71 16.62 18.95
CA ILE A 595 9.71 17.35 18.15
C ILE A 595 10.38 18.31 17.16
N PHE A 596 11.40 19.05 17.60
CA PHE A 596 12.16 19.97 16.73
C PHE A 596 12.87 19.21 15.61
N CYS A 597 13.52 18.09 15.96
CA CYS A 597 14.22 17.25 14.99
C CYS A 597 13.22 16.61 14.00
N LYS A 598 12.17 15.96 14.49
CA LYS A 598 11.10 15.33 13.69
C LYS A 598 10.47 16.33 12.73
N THR A 599 10.07 17.50 13.22
CA THR A 599 9.39 18.51 12.40
C THR A 599 10.32 19.09 11.35
N ASN A 600 11.58 19.36 11.70
CA ASN A 600 12.55 19.88 10.73
C ASN A 600 12.88 18.86 9.64
N PHE A 601 13.18 17.61 9.97
CA PHE A 601 13.54 16.63 8.94
C PHE A 601 12.35 16.10 8.13
N SER A 602 11.11 16.19 8.65
CA SER A 602 9.90 15.83 7.90
C SER A 602 9.33 16.95 7.03
N LYS A 603 9.49 18.22 7.42
CA LYS A 603 8.87 19.36 6.71
C LYS A 603 9.87 20.31 6.03
N ASN A 604 11.12 20.37 6.47
CA ASN A 604 12.11 21.29 5.91
C ASN A 604 12.76 20.71 4.64
N ARG A 605 12.26 21.14 3.48
CA ARG A 605 12.75 20.71 2.16
C ARG A 605 14.26 20.95 1.96
N MET A 606 14.86 21.92 2.63
CA MET A 606 16.31 22.19 2.50
C MET A 606 17.14 21.10 3.20
N LEU A 607 16.71 20.64 4.38
CA LEU A 607 17.38 19.56 5.10
C LEU A 607 17.18 18.20 4.41
N GLN A 608 16.01 17.97 3.81
CA GLN A 608 15.73 16.75 3.06
C GLN A 608 16.57 16.61 1.78
N LYS A 609 16.80 17.72 1.07
CA LYS A 609 17.50 17.72 -0.23
C LYS A 609 19.03 17.78 -0.12
N ARG A 610 19.59 18.04 1.08
CA ARG A 610 21.03 18.21 1.28
C ARG A 610 21.60 17.13 2.20
N PRO A 611 22.16 16.04 1.64
CA PRO A 611 22.70 14.93 2.43
C PRO A 611 23.75 15.34 3.46
N CYS A 612 24.55 16.38 3.19
CA CYS A 612 25.56 16.88 4.12
C CYS A 612 24.98 17.48 5.42
N LEU A 613 23.71 17.90 5.41
CA LEU A 613 22.99 18.42 6.57
C LEU A 613 22.11 17.34 7.23
N ASN A 614 22.00 16.17 6.62
CA ASN A 614 21.20 15.05 7.10
C ASN A 614 22.11 13.96 7.69
N THR A 615 22.98 14.35 8.63
CA THR A 615 23.90 13.45 9.33
C THR A 615 23.43 13.21 10.75
N LYS A 616 23.83 12.08 11.33
CA LYS A 616 23.53 11.76 12.73
C LYS A 616 24.04 12.86 13.68
N ALA A 617 25.26 13.36 13.47
CA ALA A 617 25.84 14.41 14.30
C ALA A 617 25.00 15.70 14.32
N ILE A 618 24.47 16.13 13.16
CA ILE A 618 23.64 17.34 13.08
C ILE A 618 22.26 17.09 13.70
N ARG A 619 21.71 15.88 13.58
CA ARG A 619 20.44 15.52 14.21
C ARG A 619 20.56 15.47 15.73
N ASP A 620 21.60 14.82 16.23
CA ASP A 620 21.90 14.74 17.66
C ASP A 620 22.11 16.15 18.24
N ASP A 621 22.80 17.04 17.50
CA ASP A 621 22.94 18.45 17.89
C ASP A 621 21.60 19.19 17.88
N ILE A 622 20.76 19.03 16.85
CA ILE A 622 19.42 19.65 16.80
C ILE A 622 18.53 19.17 17.96
N VAL A 623 18.56 17.87 18.29
CA VAL A 623 17.82 17.33 19.44
C VAL A 623 18.31 17.99 20.73
N LEU A 624 19.62 18.01 20.96
CA LEU A 624 20.23 18.63 22.13
C LEU A 624 19.89 20.13 22.25
N GLN A 625 20.05 20.89 21.17
CA GLN A 625 19.72 22.32 21.15
C GLN A 625 18.22 22.56 21.35
N GLY A 626 17.38 21.69 20.81
CA GLY A 626 15.93 21.73 20.99
C GLY A 626 15.49 21.46 22.43
N GLU A 627 16.11 20.49 23.11
CA GLU A 627 15.90 20.22 24.55
C GLU A 627 16.31 21.42 25.41
N ILE A 628 17.50 21.98 25.18
CA ILE A 628 17.98 23.16 25.91
C ILE A 628 17.01 24.33 25.68
N PHE A 629 16.61 24.57 24.43
CA PHE A 629 15.68 25.64 24.10
C PHE A 629 14.34 25.48 24.80
N GLY A 630 13.74 24.28 24.74
CA GLY A 630 12.49 23.97 25.42
C GLY A 630 12.59 24.19 26.93
N ALA A 631 13.67 23.69 27.55
CA ALA A 631 13.92 23.85 28.98
C ALA A 631 14.05 25.33 29.38
N LEU A 632 14.80 26.15 28.63
CA LEU A 632 14.98 27.58 28.88
C LEU A 632 13.65 28.34 28.79
N VAL A 633 12.89 28.10 27.72
CA VAL A 633 11.59 28.76 27.50
C VAL A 633 10.61 28.40 28.59
N HIS A 634 10.46 27.10 28.91
CA HIS A 634 9.55 26.65 29.95
C HIS A 634 9.95 27.19 31.32
N TYR A 635 11.23 27.09 31.70
CA TYR A 635 11.70 27.57 32.99
C TYR A 635 11.42 29.06 33.19
N ARG A 636 11.77 29.88 32.19
CA ARG A 636 11.54 31.33 32.22
C ARG A 636 10.07 31.69 32.39
N HIS A 637 9.20 31.16 31.54
CA HIS A 637 7.80 31.55 31.55
C HIS A 637 7.07 30.96 32.77
N LEU A 638 7.37 29.72 33.16
CA LEU A 638 6.77 29.12 34.35
C LEU A 638 7.14 29.90 35.60
N LYS A 639 8.44 30.21 35.79
CA LYS A 639 8.89 31.01 36.95
C LYS A 639 8.29 32.41 36.95
N GLN A 640 8.21 33.05 35.78
CA GLN A 640 7.54 34.35 35.66
C GLN A 640 6.06 34.28 36.03
N GLN A 641 5.32 33.27 35.56
CA GLN A 641 3.91 33.09 35.87
C GLN A 641 3.67 32.75 37.34
N MET A 642 4.55 31.95 37.95
CA MET A 642 4.50 31.67 39.38
C MET A 642 4.75 32.94 40.19
N ILE A 643 5.75 33.77 39.85
CA ILE A 643 6.01 35.07 40.49
C ILE A 643 4.80 36.00 40.36
N LEU A 644 4.17 36.05 39.17
CA LEU A 644 2.96 36.83 38.96
C LEU A 644 1.79 36.28 39.80
N THR A 645 1.60 34.96 39.84
CA THR A 645 0.54 34.31 40.63
C THR A 645 0.73 34.62 42.12
N SER A 646 1.95 34.58 42.64
CA SER A 646 2.17 34.93 44.05
C SER A 646 1.93 36.41 44.37
N LYS A 647 2.10 37.31 43.39
CA LYS A 647 1.78 38.75 43.54
C LYS A 647 0.28 39.01 43.47
N TRP A 648 -0.45 38.27 42.63
CA TRP A 648 -1.85 38.56 42.29
C TRP A 648 -2.87 37.59 42.93
N GLY A 649 -2.42 36.50 43.57
CA GLY A 649 -3.28 35.46 44.13
C GLY A 649 -3.92 34.54 43.07
N TRP A 650 -4.70 33.57 43.53
CA TRP A 650 -5.41 32.58 42.70
C TRP A 650 -6.46 33.21 41.76
N GLN A 651 -6.86 32.49 40.71
CA GLN A 651 -7.69 33.03 39.62
C GLN A 651 -9.22 33.09 39.92
N LYS A 652 -9.93 34.11 39.38
CA LYS A 652 -11.34 34.06 38.87
C LYS A 652 -11.58 35.14 37.77
N PRO A 653 -12.65 35.06 36.93
CA PRO A 653 -12.66 35.45 35.51
C PRO A 653 -12.45 36.94 35.21
N ALA A 654 -11.97 37.19 33.98
CA ALA A 654 -11.47 38.47 33.45
C ALA A 654 -12.50 39.60 33.23
N THR A 655 -13.58 39.69 34.02
CA THR A 655 -14.64 40.67 33.77
C THR A 655 -14.50 41.99 34.51
N GLU A 656 -13.65 42.12 35.53
CA GLU A 656 -13.68 43.31 36.40
C GLU A 656 -12.35 44.08 36.57
N ASN A 657 -11.22 43.61 36.03
CA ASN A 657 -9.95 44.35 36.15
C ASN A 657 -9.01 44.20 34.93
N PRO A 658 -8.96 45.19 34.00
CA PRO A 658 -8.15 45.12 32.78
C PRO A 658 -6.62 45.17 33.00
N ALA A 659 -6.15 45.43 34.23
CA ALA A 659 -4.72 45.44 34.57
C ALA A 659 -4.15 44.07 34.99
N ARG A 660 -5.01 43.04 35.15
CA ARG A 660 -4.60 41.70 35.60
C ARG A 660 -3.97 40.89 34.45
N PRO A 661 -2.79 40.28 34.63
CA PRO A 661 -2.17 39.41 33.61
C PRO A 661 -3.04 38.19 33.28
N SER A 662 -3.19 37.87 31.99
CA SER A 662 -3.81 36.64 31.52
C SER A 662 -2.88 35.44 31.73
N GLY A 663 -3.40 34.31 32.23
CA GLY A 663 -2.65 33.04 32.35
C GLY A 663 -1.99 32.77 33.71
N LEU A 664 -2.52 33.33 34.80
CA LEU A 664 -2.11 32.97 36.16
C LEU A 664 -2.57 31.55 36.52
N ILE A 665 -1.82 30.91 37.43
CA ILE A 665 -2.13 29.57 37.95
C ILE A 665 -3.45 29.63 38.73
N ALA A 666 -4.34 28.69 38.44
CA ALA A 666 -5.74 28.73 38.87
C ALA A 666 -5.96 28.13 40.26
N SER A 667 -5.16 27.12 40.64
CA SER A 667 -5.35 26.41 41.91
C SER A 667 -4.05 26.17 42.68
N PRO A 668 -4.15 25.92 44.01
CA PRO A 668 -3.03 25.45 44.81
C PRO A 668 -2.42 24.13 44.30
N GLU A 669 -3.22 23.18 43.81
CA GLU A 669 -2.69 21.92 43.27
C GLU A 669 -1.84 22.16 42.02
N GLU A 670 -2.32 23.00 41.10
CA GLU A 670 -1.59 23.38 39.88
C GLU A 670 -0.28 24.10 40.24
N TYR A 671 -0.24 24.86 41.34
CA TYR A 671 0.98 25.52 41.81
C TYR A 671 2.00 24.54 42.38
N GLU A 672 1.58 23.51 43.11
CA GLU A 672 2.50 22.47 43.58
C GLU A 672 3.08 21.69 42.40
N THR A 673 2.26 21.33 41.40
CA THR A 673 2.74 20.74 40.15
C THR A 673 3.72 21.68 39.44
N ALA A 674 3.44 22.98 39.40
CA ALA A 674 4.36 23.97 38.83
C ALA A 674 5.71 24.03 39.59
N VAL A 675 5.71 23.88 40.92
CA VAL A 675 6.94 23.80 41.73
C VAL A 675 7.75 22.56 41.38
N GLU A 676 7.11 21.40 41.22
CA GLU A 676 7.78 20.16 40.81
C GLU A 676 8.39 20.31 39.41
N VAL A 677 7.61 20.79 38.45
CA VAL A 677 8.07 21.03 37.07
C VAL A 677 9.23 22.02 37.04
N LEU A 678 9.17 23.09 37.85
CA LEU A 678 10.25 24.07 37.93
C LEU A 678 11.56 23.48 38.47
N LYS A 679 11.50 22.57 39.45
CA LYS A 679 12.67 21.86 39.99
C LYS A 679 13.31 20.95 38.95
N GLU A 680 12.50 20.22 38.19
CA GLU A 680 12.98 19.31 37.15
C GLU A 680 13.60 20.06 35.96
N LEU A 681 12.96 21.15 35.51
CA LEU A 681 13.54 22.06 34.52
C LEU A 681 14.87 22.66 35.00
N ALA A 682 14.97 23.05 36.28
CA ALA A 682 16.21 23.55 36.85
C ALA A 682 17.30 22.47 36.85
N ALA A 683 16.99 21.25 37.27
CA ALA A 683 17.93 20.13 37.25
C ALA A 683 18.44 19.84 35.82
N LEU A 684 17.55 19.91 34.82
CA LEU A 684 17.90 19.77 33.41
C LEU A 684 18.83 20.90 32.94
N LEU A 685 18.52 22.16 33.26
CA LEU A 685 19.34 23.32 32.93
C LEU A 685 20.73 23.28 33.56
N VAL A 686 20.85 22.77 34.81
CA VAL A 686 22.14 22.55 35.48
C VAL A 686 23.02 21.56 34.71
N LYS A 687 22.45 20.48 34.17
CA LYS A 687 23.20 19.52 33.33
C LYS A 687 23.83 20.18 32.11
N PHE A 688 23.20 21.23 31.59
CA PHE A 688 23.71 22.00 30.45
C PHE A 688 24.57 23.22 30.85
N GLY A 689 24.90 23.38 32.13
CA GLY A 689 25.82 24.40 32.64
C GLY A 689 25.17 25.76 32.96
N TYR A 690 23.85 25.84 33.00
CA TYR A 690 23.14 27.01 33.55
C TYR A 690 23.10 26.92 35.09
N ARG A 691 22.93 28.06 35.76
CA ARG A 691 22.87 28.15 37.23
C ARG A 691 21.53 28.73 37.69
N PRO A 692 20.43 27.96 37.57
CA PRO A 692 19.14 28.37 38.08
C PRO A 692 19.14 28.48 39.61
N ASP A 693 18.74 29.63 40.11
CA ASP A 693 18.51 29.92 41.52
C ASP A 693 17.00 29.90 41.77
N ILE A 694 16.46 28.68 41.84
CA ILE A 694 15.01 28.43 41.90
C ILE A 694 14.32 29.15 43.04
N ASP A 695 14.97 29.37 44.19
CA ASP A 695 14.37 29.97 45.37
C ASP A 695 14.45 31.51 45.41
N ASN A 696 15.11 32.12 44.42
CA ASN A 696 15.26 33.57 44.31
C ASN A 696 14.14 34.21 43.48
N TRP A 697 13.39 35.11 44.09
CA TRP A 697 12.34 35.93 43.47
C TRP A 697 12.85 36.90 42.40
N ASN A 698 14.08 37.38 42.57
CA ASN A 698 14.71 38.39 41.73
C ASN A 698 15.71 37.77 40.75
N GLU A 699 15.60 36.47 40.51
CA GLU A 699 16.43 35.80 39.51
C GLU A 699 16.27 36.50 38.15
N ASN A 700 17.39 36.80 37.50
CA ASN A 700 17.38 37.40 36.18
C ASN A 700 16.96 36.37 35.13
N LEU A 701 15.65 36.24 34.91
CA LEU A 701 15.09 35.31 33.94
C LEU A 701 15.52 35.60 32.49
N ALA A 702 16.02 36.81 32.20
CA ALA A 702 16.53 37.19 30.89
C ALA A 702 17.90 36.56 30.58
N SER A 703 18.62 36.06 31.59
CA SER A 703 19.91 35.36 31.42
C SER A 703 19.77 33.92 30.89
N PHE A 704 18.55 33.38 30.88
CA PHE A 704 18.25 32.06 30.33
C PHE A 704 18.01 32.16 28.82
N THR A 705 19.10 32.32 28.07
CA THR A 705 19.10 32.34 26.60
C THR A 705 20.13 31.35 26.03
N MET A 706 19.96 30.98 24.75
CA MET A 706 20.91 30.13 24.04
C MET A 706 22.27 30.81 23.84
N ASP A 707 22.30 32.14 23.78
CA ASP A 707 23.53 32.91 23.58
C ASP A 707 24.22 33.18 24.93
N ARG A 708 25.25 32.39 25.21
CA ARG A 708 26.03 32.50 26.46
C ARG A 708 26.92 33.73 26.51
N SER A 709 27.15 34.43 25.39
CA SER A 709 27.98 35.64 25.37
C SER A 709 27.32 36.80 26.12
N GLN A 710 25.99 36.84 26.17
CA GLN A 710 25.22 37.90 26.86
C GLN A 710 25.20 37.76 28.39
N ASN A 711 25.57 36.60 28.94
CA ASN A 711 25.57 36.38 30.39
C ASN A 711 26.71 37.09 31.14
N SER A 712 27.65 37.71 30.42
CA SER A 712 28.83 38.35 31.01
C SER A 712 28.68 39.85 31.31
N HIS A 713 27.58 40.50 30.88
CA HIS A 713 27.49 41.98 30.89
C HIS A 713 26.21 42.61 31.44
N LEU A 714 25.31 41.87 32.10
CA LEU A 714 24.11 42.48 32.69
C LEU A 714 24.30 42.76 34.19
N PRO A 715 24.18 44.02 34.66
CA PRO A 715 24.28 44.35 36.08
C PRO A 715 23.10 43.76 36.85
N THR A 716 23.37 42.92 37.85
CA THR A 716 22.40 42.51 38.87
C THR A 716 22.29 43.61 39.92
N ASP A 717 21.61 44.71 39.59
CA ASP A 717 21.39 45.84 40.53
C ASP A 717 20.33 45.53 41.61
N ILE A 718 19.74 44.32 41.61
CA ILE A 718 18.71 43.91 42.57
C ILE A 718 19.24 42.73 43.41
N PRO A 719 19.30 42.86 44.75
CA PRO A 719 19.75 41.78 45.62
C PRO A 719 18.80 40.57 45.56
N ALA A 720 19.38 39.37 45.68
CA ALA A 720 18.62 38.12 45.73
C ALA A 720 17.62 38.12 46.90
N LYS A 721 16.40 37.66 46.63
CA LYS A 721 15.34 37.52 47.65
C LYS A 721 14.96 36.05 47.70
N ALA A 722 15.34 35.36 48.77
CA ALA A 722 15.07 33.94 49.00
C ALA A 722 13.61 33.68 49.46
N GLY A 723 13.21 32.40 49.51
CA GLY A 723 11.91 31.95 50.01
C GLY A 723 10.79 31.91 48.97
N PHE A 724 11.12 31.86 47.68
CA PHE A 724 10.14 31.72 46.60
C PHE A 724 9.43 30.36 46.62
N LEU A 725 10.16 29.26 46.84
CA LEU A 725 9.58 27.90 46.82
C LEU A 725 8.64 27.66 48.01
N THR A 726 8.89 28.35 49.12
CA THR A 726 8.06 28.28 50.33
C THR A 726 6.90 29.27 50.31
N ALA A 727 6.91 30.25 49.40
CA ALA A 727 5.84 31.19 49.27
C ALA A 727 4.60 30.50 48.68
N ARG A 728 3.44 30.81 49.25
CA ARG A 728 2.15 30.39 48.71
C ARG A 728 1.38 31.64 48.31
N PRO A 729 0.80 31.69 47.10
CA PRO A 729 -0.05 32.78 46.69
C PRO A 729 -1.15 33.03 47.72
N PRO A 730 -1.44 34.30 48.04
CA PRO A 730 -2.49 34.63 49.00
C PRO A 730 -3.84 34.10 48.50
N ALA A 731 -4.65 33.59 49.42
CA ALA A 731 -6.06 33.35 49.15
C ALA A 731 -6.68 34.67 48.69
N PHE A 732 -7.50 34.63 47.64
CA PHE A 732 -8.14 35.85 47.13
C PHE A 732 -8.99 36.48 48.23
N VAL A 733 -8.65 37.71 48.63
CA VAL A 733 -9.47 38.57 49.47
C VAL A 733 -9.98 39.68 48.56
N ASP A 734 -11.30 39.73 48.39
CA ASP A 734 -11.96 40.81 47.67
C ASP A 734 -11.65 42.15 48.38
N GLN A 735 -11.19 43.16 47.65
CA GLN A 735 -10.92 44.48 48.24
C GLN A 735 -12.20 45.10 48.83
N ASP A 736 -13.38 44.73 48.32
CA ASP A 736 -14.66 45.10 48.92
C ASP A 736 -14.93 44.34 50.22
N ASP A 737 -14.42 43.12 50.39
CA ASP A 737 -14.50 42.39 51.65
C ASP A 737 -13.50 42.88 52.68
N GLU A 738 -12.34 43.39 52.28
CA GLU A 738 -11.40 44.06 53.18
C GLU A 738 -11.96 45.41 53.65
N ALA A 739 -12.59 46.17 52.75
CA ALA A 739 -13.31 47.41 53.09
C ALA A 739 -14.54 47.14 53.97
N ARG A 740 -15.33 46.08 53.69
CA ARG A 740 -16.47 45.66 54.52
C ARG A 740 -16.01 45.07 55.86
N ALA A 741 -14.88 44.37 55.90
CA ALA A 741 -14.29 43.87 57.14
C ALA A 741 -13.81 45.05 58.00
N MET A 742 -13.05 45.99 57.44
CA MET A 742 -12.65 47.22 58.15
C MET A 742 -13.86 48.03 58.61
N ALA A 743 -14.91 48.17 57.80
CA ALA A 743 -16.15 48.84 58.19
C ALA A 743 -16.89 48.11 59.33
N ARG A 744 -16.90 46.77 59.33
CA ARG A 744 -17.45 45.95 60.43
C ARG A 744 -16.59 46.06 61.68
N THR A 745 -15.26 46.08 61.57
CA THR A 745 -14.35 46.28 62.71
C THR A 745 -14.51 47.68 63.29
N LEU A 746 -14.68 48.71 62.45
CA LEU A 746 -14.96 50.08 62.85
C LEU A 746 -16.33 50.16 63.55
N GLN A 747 -17.40 49.56 62.98
CA GLN A 747 -18.72 49.48 63.61
C GLN A 747 -18.70 48.74 64.95
N GLN A 748 -17.98 47.61 65.04
CA GLN A 748 -17.82 46.88 66.29
C GLN A 748 -17.06 47.70 67.33
N SER A 749 -16.05 48.49 66.94
CA SER A 749 -15.34 49.40 67.84
C SER A 749 -16.23 50.56 68.33
N ILE A 750 -17.12 51.07 67.47
CA ILE A 750 -18.09 52.14 67.80
C ILE A 750 -19.16 51.62 68.77
N VAL A 751 -19.66 50.39 68.58
CA VAL A 751 -20.62 49.75 69.49
C VAL A 751 -19.97 49.44 70.84
N ARG A 752 -18.72 48.97 70.87
CA ARG A 752 -17.96 48.72 72.11
C ARG A 752 -17.70 50.01 72.90
N ASN A 753 -17.40 51.12 72.21
CA ASN A 753 -17.22 52.43 72.83
C ASN A 753 -18.53 53.09 73.30
N ARG A 754 -19.68 52.76 72.70
CA ARG A 754 -20.99 53.24 73.17
C ARG A 754 -21.50 52.53 74.42
N LEU A 755 -21.11 51.27 74.65
CA LEU A 755 -21.51 50.50 75.83
C LEU A 755 -20.67 50.81 77.09
N GLN A 756 -19.59 51.60 76.98
CA GLN A 756 -18.70 51.94 78.10
C GLN A 756 -18.78 53.41 78.55
N ARG A 757 -19.69 54.24 78.02
CA ARG A 757 -19.89 55.61 78.54
C ARG A 757 -21.08 55.67 79.51
N PRO A 758 -20.90 56.12 80.76
CA PRO A 758 -22.02 56.35 81.68
C PRO A 758 -22.86 57.55 81.22
N LEU A 759 -24.18 57.42 81.28
CA LEU A 759 -25.13 58.51 80.99
C LEU A 759 -24.97 59.67 82.00
N PRO A 760 -25.04 60.95 81.58
CA PRO A 760 -24.92 62.08 82.49
C PRO A 760 -26.18 62.29 83.33
N ARG A 761 -25.97 62.61 84.62
CA ARG A 761 -26.97 63.02 85.61
C ARG A 761 -27.71 64.29 85.19
N ARG A 762 -29.03 64.29 85.42
CA ARG A 762 -29.95 65.40 85.19
C ARG A 762 -30.11 66.17 86.50
N ASP A 763 -29.63 67.42 86.55
CA ASP A 763 -29.96 68.37 87.62
C ASP A 763 -30.67 69.60 87.05
N ARG A 764 -31.58 70.11 87.89
CA ARG A 764 -32.69 71.06 87.66
C ARG A 764 -32.25 72.49 87.37
N THR A 765 -33.14 73.24 86.68
CA THR A 765 -33.47 74.63 87.07
C THR A 765 -34.94 74.95 86.78
N LEU A 766 -35.52 75.66 87.75
CA LEU A 766 -36.89 76.16 87.92
C LEU A 766 -37.03 77.62 87.44
N ALA A 767 -38.29 78.07 87.38
CA ALA A 767 -38.83 79.45 87.38
C ALA A 767 -38.91 80.16 86.01
N GLU A 768 -40.10 80.30 85.41
CA GLU A 768 -41.16 81.34 85.64
C GLU A 768 -40.78 82.66 84.94
N GLU A 769 -41.61 83.45 84.27
CA GLU A 769 -43.07 83.56 84.10
C GLU A 769 -43.31 84.61 82.98
N SER A 770 -44.48 84.59 82.32
CA SER A 770 -45.36 85.77 82.11
C SER A 770 -46.24 85.67 80.85
N THR A 771 -47.53 85.49 81.13
CA THR A 771 -48.74 86.04 80.48
C THR A 771 -48.63 86.80 79.15
N MET A 772 -49.34 86.30 78.12
CA MET A 772 -50.64 86.82 77.66
C MET A 772 -51.46 85.70 77.03
#